data_AF-A0A8S4F4T9-F1
#
_entry.id   AF-A0A8S4F4T9-F1
#
_cell.length_a   1.000
_cell.length_b   1.000
_cell.length_c   1.000
_cell.angle_alpha   90.00
_cell.angle_beta   90.00
_cell.angle_gamma   90.00
#
_symmetry.space_group_name_H-M   'P 1'
#
loop_
_entity.id
_entity.type
_entity.pdbx_description
1 polymer ?
#
loop_
_entity_poly.entity_id
_entity_poly.type
_entity_poly.pdbx_seq_one_letter_code
_entity_poly.pdbx_strand_id
1 'polypeptide(L)'
;MIYKSREEVTDDSYGSRVLLMKMSATAALLFCSLLGVISPQIPDFKPGDRKIITGPFWHEVFTETYEDHDDDVSTTTSEPLPFFEDDASTNNVTAQLGSHVHLHCRVHDLGEKTLGFGTKGGCEAAVHAARSFLQHGGGEVLLKVDVANAFNSVDRGALLTEIKDHIPDIFHYMWQCYSKPTKLIYKNNLLQSAVGCQQGDPLGPAIFSLAIHPHISSLASKFNVWYLDDGTLGGEANTVLSDLQNIINKFDSIGLNLNFSKCELFVSERIPPGEKEQIINKFNSLAPNIKLINKNLLRLLGAPVLDDSVESFTTEKITKFEESSKKLKELSPHMAYCIIKYCLFVPKFNYVLRCTTLWKHKILLNTLDDLVRKTLVEILNCPLNDKSWMQATLPIRFGGTGIRSVSAVALPAFLSSAHSTSDLYGKIIYPSLGDVEVTCLAEARNAWLDVTGRSQSLPIVPGSQRLWDEPLCTQVQKNLTDSAQNPAERARLMAAVEPESGYWLHALPSTILGTHLDRSTFSLAISLRIGAKINEPHRCRCGGGVDELGHHGLACQRSAGRLSRHAALNDVIRRALASAGVPAVLEPTGVARDDGKRPDGMTLIPWKNGRPLVWDATCVDTLAQSHLPATATKAGAAAATAEAAKRRKYAALGQGYMFVPFGVETLGPWGPDAKRIYREIATRLIDASGDQRAGTYLGQRISLAIQRGNAASLLGTLPNDGGDLENIFYLLR
;
A
#
# COMPACT_ATOMS: atom_id res chain seq x y z
N MET A 1 -29.67 -15.62 -46.80
CA MET A 1 -29.21 -15.07 -48.10
C MET A 1 -29.48 -13.58 -48.13
N ILE A 2 -28.44 -12.75 -48.02
CA ILE A 2 -28.03 -11.69 -48.96
C ILE A 2 -26.73 -11.13 -48.38
N TYR A 3 -25.64 -11.46 -49.06
CA TYR A 3 -24.32 -10.86 -48.95
C TYR A 3 -24.32 -9.55 -49.77
N LYS A 4 -23.72 -8.47 -49.22
CA LYS A 4 -23.12 -7.31 -49.91
C LYS A 4 -22.70 -6.32 -48.82
N SER A 5 -21.54 -5.67 -48.81
CA SER A 5 -20.28 -5.72 -49.55
C SER A 5 -19.33 -4.82 -48.75
N ARG A 6 -18.05 -5.19 -48.68
CA ARG A 6 -16.97 -4.36 -48.12
C ARG A 6 -16.86 -3.04 -48.89
N GLU A 7 -16.80 -1.93 -48.17
CA GLU A 7 -16.02 -0.76 -48.57
C GLU A 7 -15.02 -0.46 -47.47
N GLU A 8 -13.75 -0.38 -47.87
CA GLU A 8 -12.61 0.05 -47.07
C GLU A 8 -12.76 1.55 -46.78
N VAL A 9 -12.80 1.90 -45.49
CA VAL A 9 -12.41 3.23 -45.03
C VAL A 9 -11.24 3.02 -44.09
N THR A 10 -10.06 3.32 -44.61
CA THR A 10 -8.82 3.50 -43.85
C THR A 10 -9.00 4.74 -42.96
N ASP A 11 -9.16 4.55 -41.66
CA ASP A 11 -8.96 5.62 -40.69
C ASP A 11 -8.18 5.10 -39.47
N ASP A 12 -7.00 5.68 -39.30
CA ASP A 12 -5.84 5.17 -38.60
C ASP A 12 -5.86 5.60 -37.11
N SER A 13 -6.99 5.37 -36.43
CA SER A 13 -7.20 5.86 -35.04
C SER A 13 -7.76 4.84 -34.04
N TYR A 14 -7.86 3.56 -34.42
CA TYR A 14 -8.47 2.51 -33.59
C TYR A 14 -7.49 1.63 -32.79
N GLY A 15 -6.26 2.09 -32.57
CA GLY A 15 -5.24 1.39 -31.76
C GLY A 15 -5.27 1.69 -30.25
N SER A 16 -6.10 2.64 -29.79
CA SER A 16 -5.91 3.24 -28.45
C SER A 16 -7.04 3.04 -27.44
N ARG A 17 -8.03 2.16 -27.71
CA ARG A 17 -9.23 2.04 -26.84
C ARG A 17 -9.54 0.65 -26.29
N VAL A 18 -8.70 -0.36 -26.53
CA VAL A 18 -8.81 -1.70 -25.88
C VAL A 18 -7.80 -1.88 -24.74
N LEU A 19 -7.06 -0.82 -24.38
CA LEU A 19 -6.16 -0.79 -23.22
C LEU A 19 -6.83 -0.27 -21.93
N LEU A 20 -8.16 -0.35 -21.83
CA LEU A 20 -8.93 0.29 -20.75
C LEU A 20 -9.32 -0.65 -19.58
N MET A 21 -8.85 -1.90 -19.57
CA MET A 21 -9.14 -2.86 -18.48
C MET A 21 -7.91 -3.53 -17.84
N LYS A 22 -6.69 -3.24 -18.28
CA LYS A 22 -5.47 -3.79 -17.67
C LYS A 22 -4.39 -2.72 -17.55
N MET A 23 -4.55 -1.83 -16.57
CA MET A 23 -3.53 -1.16 -15.75
C MET A 23 -4.09 0.14 -15.14
N SER A 24 -4.39 0.11 -13.84
CA SER A 24 -4.36 1.29 -12.95
C SER A 24 -5.31 2.48 -13.27
N ALA A 25 -6.62 2.25 -13.31
CA ALA A 25 -7.60 3.33 -13.07
C ALA A 25 -7.44 3.96 -11.66
N THR A 26 -6.83 3.23 -10.72
CA THR A 26 -6.59 3.66 -9.33
C THR A 26 -5.52 4.77 -9.22
N ALA A 27 -4.47 4.78 -10.04
CA ALA A 27 -3.54 5.92 -10.08
C ALA A 27 -4.17 7.17 -10.71
N ALA A 28 -5.12 7.01 -11.64
CA ALA A 28 -5.85 8.13 -12.23
C ALA A 28 -6.85 8.77 -11.25
N LEU A 29 -7.55 7.97 -10.43
CA LEU A 29 -8.43 8.47 -9.36
C LEU A 29 -7.65 9.08 -8.18
N LEU A 30 -6.47 8.56 -7.86
CA LEU A 30 -5.58 9.13 -6.84
C LEU A 30 -4.93 10.45 -7.31
N PHE A 31 -4.72 10.66 -8.61
CA PHE A 31 -4.20 11.93 -9.13
C PHE A 31 -5.30 12.99 -9.30
N CYS A 32 -6.53 12.59 -9.69
CA CYS A 32 -7.64 13.52 -9.88
C CYS A 32 -8.31 14.01 -8.58
N SER A 33 -8.15 13.31 -7.45
CA SER A 33 -8.66 13.76 -6.15
C SER A 33 -7.64 14.60 -5.35
N LEU A 34 -6.37 14.64 -5.76
CA LEU A 34 -5.32 15.50 -5.19
C LEU A 34 -5.32 16.93 -5.75
N LEU A 35 -6.05 17.21 -6.83
CA LEU A 35 -6.32 18.53 -7.38
C LEU A 35 -7.82 18.65 -7.65
N GLY A 36 -8.54 19.39 -6.81
CA GLY A 36 -9.98 19.58 -6.98
C GLY A 36 -10.32 20.19 -8.34
N VAL A 37 -11.08 19.45 -9.15
CA VAL A 37 -12.10 19.96 -10.09
C VAL A 37 -13.18 18.89 -10.27
N ILE A 38 -14.22 18.92 -9.45
CA ILE A 38 -15.59 18.71 -9.91
C ILE A 38 -16.40 19.81 -9.24
N SER A 39 -16.73 20.83 -10.02
CA SER A 39 -17.75 21.81 -9.65
C SER A 39 -19.10 21.10 -9.66
N PRO A 40 -19.84 20.97 -8.54
CA PRO A 40 -21.27 20.72 -8.64
C PRO A 40 -21.89 22.01 -9.20
N GLN A 41 -22.78 21.88 -10.19
CA GLN A 41 -23.54 23.02 -10.70
C GLN A 41 -24.31 23.68 -9.53
N ILE A 42 -23.81 24.82 -9.07
CA ILE A 42 -24.51 25.71 -8.15
C ILE A 42 -25.48 26.53 -9.01
N PRO A 43 -26.77 26.64 -8.65
CA PRO A 43 -27.74 27.45 -9.39
C PRO A 43 -27.35 28.94 -9.36
N ASP A 44 -27.64 29.64 -10.45
CA ASP A 44 -27.27 31.05 -10.71
C ASP A 44 -27.56 31.99 -9.52
N PHE A 45 -26.50 32.53 -8.92
CA PHE A 45 -26.59 33.63 -7.95
C PHE A 45 -26.26 34.96 -8.63
N LYS A 46 -27.17 35.94 -8.51
CA LYS A 46 -26.99 37.29 -9.03
C LYS A 46 -25.96 38.07 -8.20
N PRO A 47 -25.11 38.93 -8.81
CA PRO A 47 -24.13 39.71 -8.07
C PRO A 47 -24.84 40.77 -7.21
N GLY A 48 -24.72 40.69 -5.88
CA GLY A 48 -25.22 41.74 -4.98
C GLY A 48 -25.47 41.36 -3.51
N ASP A 49 -25.69 40.09 -3.18
CA ASP A 49 -26.11 39.72 -1.82
C ASP A 49 -24.94 39.34 -0.91
N ARG A 50 -24.71 40.15 0.14
CA ARG A 50 -23.85 39.78 1.27
C ARG A 50 -24.71 39.11 2.34
N LYS A 51 -24.55 37.80 2.54
CA LYS A 51 -24.89 37.14 3.81
C LYS A 51 -23.62 36.67 4.51
N ILE A 52 -23.48 37.08 5.76
CA ILE A 52 -22.46 36.61 6.69
C ILE A 52 -22.90 35.23 7.17
N ILE A 53 -22.09 34.20 6.93
CA ILE A 53 -22.29 32.86 7.50
C ILE A 53 -21.65 32.87 8.89
N THR A 54 -22.47 33.01 9.93
CA THR A 54 -22.04 32.83 11.32
C THR A 54 -22.39 31.41 11.78
N GLY A 55 -21.44 30.47 11.66
CA GLY A 55 -21.53 29.10 12.18
C GLY A 55 -20.39 28.20 11.66
N PRO A 56 -19.93 27.19 12.44
CA PRO A 56 -18.88 26.26 11.98
C PRO A 56 -19.42 25.33 10.89
N PHE A 57 -18.72 25.26 9.76
CA PHE A 57 -19.06 24.53 8.52
C PHE A 57 -19.15 22.98 8.65
N TRP A 58 -18.97 22.43 9.85
CA TRP A 58 -18.79 20.98 10.08
C TRP A 58 -20.02 20.24 10.63
N HIS A 59 -21.23 20.79 10.54
CA HIS A 59 -22.38 20.24 11.30
C HIS A 59 -23.67 19.92 10.53
N GLU A 60 -23.65 19.80 9.19
CA GLU A 60 -24.89 19.48 8.44
C GLU A 60 -24.82 18.25 7.52
N VAL A 61 -23.86 17.35 7.71
CA VAL A 61 -23.94 16.01 7.10
C VAL A 61 -23.62 14.99 8.17
N PHE A 62 -24.51 14.02 8.36
CA PHE A 62 -24.47 12.89 9.30
C PHE A 62 -24.99 13.20 10.72
N THR A 63 -26.31 13.02 10.88
CA THR A 63 -26.92 12.67 12.17
C THR A 63 -27.64 11.33 12.00
N GLU A 64 -27.03 10.24 12.46
CA GLU A 64 -27.76 9.05 12.92
C GLU A 64 -27.01 8.49 14.14
N THR A 65 -27.73 8.42 15.26
CA THR A 65 -27.32 7.90 16.56
C THR A 65 -27.20 6.38 16.54
N TYR A 66 -26.18 5.81 17.18
CA TYR A 66 -26.12 4.37 17.49
C TYR A 66 -25.80 4.14 18.97
N GLU A 67 -26.50 3.16 19.54
CA GLU A 67 -26.44 2.68 20.92
C GLU A 67 -25.22 1.80 21.19
N ASP A 68 -24.78 1.82 22.45
CA ASP A 68 -23.61 1.15 23.01
C ASP A 68 -23.66 -0.38 22.94
N HIS A 69 -22.52 -0.99 22.60
CA HIS A 69 -22.15 -2.30 23.13
C HIS A 69 -20.65 -2.31 23.46
N ASP A 70 -20.36 -2.49 24.75
CA ASP A 70 -19.05 -2.77 25.33
C ASP A 70 -18.47 -4.08 24.77
N ASP A 71 -17.16 -4.11 24.47
CA ASP A 71 -16.27 -5.21 24.86
C ASP A 71 -14.77 -4.87 24.64
N ASP A 72 -14.02 -5.12 25.71
CA ASP A 72 -12.59 -5.36 25.93
C ASP A 72 -11.48 -4.63 25.13
N VAL A 73 -10.76 -3.80 25.89
CA VAL A 73 -9.55 -3.06 25.54
C VAL A 73 -8.34 -4.01 25.42
N SER A 74 -7.86 -4.25 24.20
CA SER A 74 -6.50 -4.73 23.95
C SER A 74 -5.62 -3.58 23.45
N THR A 75 -4.59 -3.26 24.24
CA THR A 75 -3.64 -2.17 23.97
C THR A 75 -2.58 -2.60 22.95
N THR A 76 -2.85 -2.37 21.67
CA THR A 76 -1.80 -2.23 20.65
C THR A 76 -2.18 -1.11 19.70
N THR A 77 -1.36 -0.05 19.64
CA THR A 77 -1.44 0.97 18.58
C THR A 77 -1.30 0.29 17.22
N SER A 78 -2.42 0.11 16.53
CA SER A 78 -2.48 -0.40 15.16
C SER A 78 -1.91 0.65 14.20
N GLU A 79 -1.03 0.22 13.29
CA GLU A 79 -0.74 0.98 12.07
C GLU A 79 -2.08 1.19 11.32
N PRO A 80 -2.30 2.29 10.57
CA PRO A 80 -3.33 2.28 9.55
C PRO A 80 -3.01 1.10 8.62
N LEU A 81 -3.97 0.20 8.51
CA LEU A 81 -3.87 -1.01 7.70
C LEU A 81 -3.33 -0.66 6.30
N PRO A 82 -2.55 -1.54 5.65
CA PRO A 82 -2.28 -1.38 4.24
C PRO A 82 -3.61 -1.15 3.54
N PHE A 83 -3.65 -0.25 2.56
CA PHE A 83 -4.81 0.19 1.75
C PHE A 83 -5.61 -0.96 1.07
N PHE A 84 -5.31 -2.22 1.39
CA PHE A 84 -5.96 -3.44 0.93
C PHE A 84 -6.71 -4.22 2.02
N GLU A 85 -6.79 -3.71 3.26
CA GLU A 85 -7.77 -4.20 4.25
C GLU A 85 -8.82 -3.12 4.47
N ASP A 86 -10.01 -3.36 3.92
CA ASP A 86 -11.16 -2.48 4.05
C ASP A 86 -11.55 -2.33 5.53
N ASP A 87 -11.67 -1.08 5.98
CA ASP A 87 -12.25 -0.75 7.28
C ASP A 87 -13.77 -1.04 7.23
N ALA A 88 -14.24 -1.95 8.09
CA ALA A 88 -15.62 -2.43 8.12
C ALA A 88 -16.67 -1.30 8.32
N SER A 89 -16.23 -0.11 8.75
CA SER A 89 -17.07 1.02 9.15
C SER A 89 -17.48 1.99 8.03
N THR A 90 -17.03 1.80 6.77
CA THR A 90 -17.39 2.69 5.63
C THR A 90 -18.13 2.00 4.49
N ASN A 91 -18.79 0.87 4.78
CA ASN A 91 -19.42 0.04 3.75
C ASN A 91 -20.74 0.62 3.23
N ASN A 92 -20.81 0.82 1.92
CA ASN A 92 -22.04 1.05 1.16
C ASN A 92 -23.07 -0.03 1.51
N VAL A 93 -24.30 0.35 1.86
CA VAL A 93 -25.40 -0.57 2.22
C VAL A 93 -25.61 -1.69 1.18
N THR A 94 -25.36 -1.43 -0.11
CA THR A 94 -25.42 -2.45 -1.17
C THR A 94 -24.22 -3.41 -1.13
N ALA A 95 -23.04 -2.91 -0.77
CA ALA A 95 -21.88 -3.75 -0.48
C ALA A 95 -22.08 -4.54 0.82
N GLN A 96 -22.78 -3.98 1.81
CA GLN A 96 -23.18 -4.65 3.05
C GLN A 96 -24.24 -5.74 2.80
N LEU A 97 -25.19 -5.55 1.88
CA LEU A 97 -26.11 -6.62 1.45
C LEU A 97 -25.39 -7.72 0.63
N GLY A 98 -24.33 -7.35 -0.10
CA GLY A 98 -23.47 -8.30 -0.81
C GLY A 98 -22.44 -9.02 0.09
N SER A 99 -21.99 -8.38 1.17
CA SER A 99 -20.93 -8.86 2.08
C SER A 99 -21.48 -9.48 3.36
N HIS A 100 -22.64 -9.05 3.86
CA HIS A 100 -23.33 -9.69 4.97
C HIS A 100 -24.14 -10.90 4.49
N VAL A 101 -23.45 -12.05 4.56
CA VAL A 101 -23.95 -13.30 5.16
C VAL A 101 -24.88 -14.19 4.32
N HIS A 102 -25.45 -13.78 3.18
CA HIS A 102 -26.38 -14.68 2.45
C HIS A 102 -25.79 -15.47 1.26
N LEU A 103 -25.04 -14.85 0.33
CA LEU A 103 -24.44 -15.58 -0.80
C LEU A 103 -23.19 -16.38 -0.41
N HIS A 104 -22.29 -15.81 0.40
CA HIS A 104 -21.07 -16.50 0.83
C HIS A 104 -21.38 -17.83 1.53
N CYS A 105 -22.43 -17.89 2.36
CA CYS A 105 -22.80 -19.07 3.13
C CYS A 105 -23.46 -20.20 2.30
N ARG A 106 -24.12 -19.90 1.16
CA ARG A 106 -24.75 -20.94 0.30
C ARG A 106 -23.94 -21.27 -0.96
N VAL A 107 -23.05 -20.38 -1.40
CA VAL A 107 -22.12 -20.56 -2.54
C VAL A 107 -20.81 -21.23 -2.09
N HIS A 108 -20.71 -21.64 -0.82
CA HIS A 108 -19.57 -22.41 -0.28
C HIS A 108 -19.27 -23.72 -1.03
N ASP A 109 -20.13 -24.12 -1.97
CA ASP A 109 -20.00 -25.32 -2.80
C ASP A 109 -19.70 -25.07 -4.29
N LEU A 110 -19.38 -23.84 -4.73
CA LEU A 110 -18.71 -23.65 -6.05
C LEU A 110 -17.25 -24.17 -6.05
N GLY A 111 -16.90 -24.92 -5.01
CA GLY A 111 -15.58 -25.19 -4.46
C GLY A 111 -14.61 -25.81 -5.45
N GLU A 112 -13.34 -25.49 -5.22
CA GLU A 112 -12.14 -25.99 -5.91
C GLU A 112 -11.89 -25.42 -7.31
N LYS A 113 -12.93 -25.37 -8.16
CA LYS A 113 -12.76 -25.00 -9.57
C LYS A 113 -12.99 -23.52 -9.87
N THR A 114 -13.77 -22.79 -9.06
CA THR A 114 -14.00 -21.35 -9.26
C THR A 114 -13.30 -20.49 -8.23
N LEU A 115 -12.48 -19.55 -8.70
CA LEU A 115 -11.59 -18.72 -7.89
C LEU A 115 -11.86 -17.22 -8.06
N GLY A 116 -12.79 -16.86 -8.95
CA GLY A 116 -13.08 -15.48 -9.34
C GLY A 116 -13.98 -14.69 -8.38
N PHE A 117 -14.62 -15.36 -7.42
CA PHE A 117 -15.53 -14.73 -6.46
C PHE A 117 -15.48 -15.49 -5.12
N GLY A 118 -15.44 -14.77 -4.00
CA GLY A 118 -15.53 -15.36 -2.65
C GLY A 118 -14.34 -16.22 -2.20
N THR A 119 -13.34 -16.46 -3.05
CA THR A 119 -12.23 -17.36 -2.76
C THR A 119 -10.95 -16.60 -2.40
N LYS A 120 -10.69 -16.44 -1.09
CA LYS A 120 -9.47 -15.79 -0.58
C LYS A 120 -8.22 -16.50 -1.11
N GLY A 121 -7.30 -15.74 -1.71
CA GLY A 121 -6.03 -16.27 -2.23
C GLY A 121 -6.15 -17.12 -3.51
N GLY A 122 -7.31 -17.12 -4.19
CA GLY A 122 -7.57 -17.96 -5.36
C GLY A 122 -6.51 -17.85 -6.46
N CYS A 123 -6.15 -16.63 -6.88
CA CYS A 123 -5.15 -16.45 -7.93
C CYS A 123 -3.76 -17.01 -7.55
N GLU A 124 -3.33 -16.80 -6.31
CA GLU A 124 -2.06 -17.31 -5.79
C GLU A 124 -2.07 -18.85 -5.78
N ALA A 125 -3.14 -19.45 -5.24
CA ALA A 125 -3.31 -20.90 -5.20
C ALA A 125 -3.28 -21.54 -6.60
N ALA A 126 -3.96 -20.93 -7.58
CA ALA A 126 -3.97 -21.40 -8.95
C ALA A 126 -2.57 -21.45 -9.58
N VAL A 127 -1.76 -20.41 -9.35
CA VAL A 127 -0.39 -20.33 -9.88
C VAL A 127 0.53 -21.35 -9.19
N HIS A 128 0.42 -21.50 -7.87
CA HIS A 128 1.17 -22.52 -7.11
C HIS A 128 0.78 -23.94 -7.56
N ALA A 129 -0.51 -24.19 -7.79
CA ALA A 129 -1.04 -25.48 -8.25
C ALA A 129 -0.59 -25.78 -9.68
N ALA A 130 -0.71 -24.83 -10.61
CA ALA A 130 -0.28 -25.01 -11.99
C ALA A 130 1.22 -25.33 -12.07
N ARG A 131 2.05 -24.67 -11.26
CA ARG A 131 3.49 -24.97 -11.17
C ARG A 131 3.74 -26.40 -10.70
N SER A 132 3.07 -26.81 -9.63
CA SER A 132 3.26 -28.14 -9.03
C SER A 132 2.75 -29.24 -9.96
N PHE A 133 1.63 -29.00 -10.64
CA PHE A 133 1.04 -29.86 -11.67
C PHE A 133 2.01 -30.14 -12.82
N LEU A 134 2.62 -29.09 -13.36
CA LEU A 134 3.56 -29.21 -14.48
C LEU A 134 4.91 -29.83 -14.06
N GLN A 135 5.39 -29.55 -12.85
CA GLN A 135 6.66 -30.10 -12.38
C GLN A 135 6.58 -31.57 -11.99
N HIS A 136 5.51 -32.02 -11.33
CA HIS A 136 5.40 -33.39 -10.84
C HIS A 136 4.69 -34.35 -11.81
N GLY A 137 4.38 -33.90 -13.03
CA GLY A 137 4.04 -34.80 -14.15
C GLY A 137 2.57 -35.08 -14.38
N GLY A 138 1.67 -34.23 -13.89
CA GLY A 138 0.23 -34.37 -14.16
C GLY A 138 -0.22 -33.89 -15.55
N GLY A 139 0.61 -33.16 -16.30
CA GLY A 139 0.19 -32.43 -17.51
C GLY A 139 1.06 -32.62 -18.74
N GLU A 140 0.54 -33.34 -19.75
CA GLU A 140 1.05 -33.31 -21.12
C GLU A 140 0.78 -31.95 -21.75
N VAL A 141 -0.39 -31.38 -21.45
CA VAL A 141 -0.85 -30.09 -21.96
C VAL A 141 -1.48 -29.23 -20.87
N LEU A 142 -1.42 -27.92 -21.07
CA LEU A 142 -2.19 -26.92 -20.33
C LEU A 142 -2.90 -26.01 -21.34
N LEU A 143 -4.21 -25.95 -21.28
CA LEU A 143 -5.08 -25.16 -22.15
C LEU A 143 -5.70 -24.03 -21.33
N LYS A 144 -5.46 -22.79 -21.74
CA LYS A 144 -6.18 -21.61 -21.22
C LYS A 144 -7.28 -21.22 -22.20
N VAL A 145 -8.47 -21.00 -21.66
CA VAL A 145 -9.71 -20.75 -22.38
C VAL A 145 -10.12 -19.30 -22.14
N ASP A 146 -10.39 -18.57 -23.22
CA ASP A 146 -10.92 -17.20 -23.20
C ASP A 146 -12.34 -17.20 -23.77
N VAL A 147 -13.28 -16.56 -23.07
CA VAL A 147 -14.68 -16.46 -23.49
C VAL A 147 -14.95 -15.07 -24.06
N ALA A 148 -15.52 -15.01 -25.27
CA ALA A 148 -15.82 -13.76 -25.93
C ALA A 148 -16.96 -13.01 -25.22
N ASN A 149 -16.64 -11.84 -24.66
CA ASN A 149 -17.62 -10.92 -24.07
C ASN A 149 -18.48 -11.57 -22.96
N ALA A 150 -17.88 -12.46 -22.17
CA ALA A 150 -18.55 -13.44 -21.32
C ALA A 150 -19.73 -12.87 -20.49
N PHE A 151 -19.47 -11.83 -19.68
CA PHE A 151 -20.46 -11.21 -18.81
C PHE A 151 -21.69 -10.70 -19.58
N ASN A 152 -21.48 -10.08 -20.74
CA ASN A 152 -22.57 -9.52 -21.53
C ASN A 152 -23.27 -10.55 -22.42
N SER A 153 -22.73 -11.78 -22.52
CA SER A 153 -23.21 -12.81 -23.44
C SER A 153 -24.01 -13.93 -22.76
N VAL A 154 -23.75 -14.20 -21.47
CA VAL A 154 -24.41 -15.31 -20.76
C VAL A 154 -25.94 -15.16 -20.78
N ASP A 155 -26.64 -16.27 -21.01
CA ASP A 155 -28.10 -16.29 -21.05
C ASP A 155 -28.71 -16.01 -19.67
N ARG A 156 -29.68 -15.10 -19.64
CA ARG A 156 -30.34 -14.71 -18.39
C ARG A 156 -31.30 -15.78 -17.86
N GLY A 157 -31.87 -16.60 -18.75
CA GLY A 157 -32.69 -17.74 -18.36
C GLY A 157 -31.86 -18.78 -17.62
N ALA A 158 -30.69 -19.13 -18.14
CA ALA A 158 -29.72 -20.00 -17.49
C ALA A 158 -29.30 -19.44 -16.12
N LEU A 159 -28.88 -18.16 -16.06
CA LEU A 159 -28.55 -17.48 -14.81
C LEU A 159 -29.68 -17.58 -13.76
N LEU A 160 -30.90 -17.21 -14.15
CA LEU A 160 -32.05 -17.19 -13.23
C LEU A 160 -32.48 -18.59 -12.79
N THR A 161 -32.27 -19.61 -13.63
CA THR A 161 -32.54 -21.01 -13.30
C THR A 161 -31.58 -21.47 -12.20
N GLU A 162 -30.28 -21.28 -12.40
CA GLU A 162 -29.26 -21.65 -11.40
C GLU A 162 -29.45 -20.89 -10.08
N ILE A 163 -29.81 -19.60 -10.14
CA ILE A 163 -30.14 -18.82 -8.94
C ILE A 163 -31.35 -19.41 -8.22
N LYS A 164 -32.41 -19.77 -8.95
CA LYS A 164 -33.63 -20.35 -8.36
C LYS A 164 -33.33 -21.67 -7.66
N ASP A 165 -32.49 -22.50 -8.27
CA ASP A 165 -32.23 -23.86 -7.80
C ASP A 165 -31.25 -23.89 -6.62
N HIS A 166 -30.23 -23.03 -6.63
CA HIS A 166 -29.19 -23.01 -5.60
C HIS A 166 -29.37 -21.93 -4.53
N ILE A 167 -29.97 -20.79 -4.86
CA ILE A 167 -30.11 -19.63 -3.98
C ILE A 167 -31.52 -19.00 -4.12
N PRO A 168 -32.61 -19.77 -3.87
CA PRO A 168 -33.98 -19.31 -4.11
C PRO A 168 -34.34 -18.02 -3.35
N ASP A 169 -33.67 -17.76 -2.23
CA ASP A 169 -33.91 -16.61 -1.36
C ASP A 169 -33.67 -15.26 -2.07
N ILE A 170 -32.72 -15.20 -3.00
CA ILE A 170 -32.43 -13.97 -3.78
C ILE A 170 -33.13 -13.97 -5.15
N PHE A 171 -33.78 -15.07 -5.53
CA PHE A 171 -34.33 -15.26 -6.87
C PHE A 171 -35.30 -14.15 -7.25
N HIS A 172 -36.23 -13.76 -6.36
CA HIS A 172 -37.22 -12.73 -6.69
C HIS A 172 -36.59 -11.37 -6.99
N TYR A 173 -35.54 -11.01 -6.25
CA TYR A 173 -34.77 -9.80 -6.50
C TYR A 173 -34.02 -9.89 -7.84
N MET A 174 -33.29 -10.98 -8.07
CA MET A 174 -32.55 -11.18 -9.32
C MET A 174 -33.45 -11.27 -10.54
N TRP A 175 -34.63 -11.89 -10.40
CA TRP A 175 -35.67 -11.93 -11.42
C TRP A 175 -36.14 -10.51 -11.76
N GLN A 176 -36.39 -9.67 -10.76
CA GLN A 176 -36.74 -8.27 -11.02
C GLN A 176 -35.63 -7.53 -11.78
N CYS A 177 -34.37 -7.78 -11.46
CA CYS A 177 -33.22 -7.15 -12.11
C CYS A 177 -33.00 -7.63 -13.56
N TYR A 178 -33.16 -8.93 -13.83
CA TYR A 178 -32.68 -9.56 -15.06
C TYR A 178 -33.77 -10.12 -15.99
N SER A 179 -35.00 -10.37 -15.50
CA SER A 179 -36.06 -11.01 -16.31
C SER A 179 -36.55 -10.19 -17.51
N LYS A 180 -36.28 -8.88 -17.52
CA LYS A 180 -36.64 -7.99 -18.62
C LYS A 180 -35.41 -7.22 -19.13
N PRO A 181 -35.38 -6.84 -20.42
CA PRO A 181 -34.33 -5.99 -20.93
C PRO A 181 -34.25 -4.65 -20.19
N THR A 182 -33.05 -4.26 -19.81
CA THR A 182 -32.77 -2.97 -19.16
C THR A 182 -32.29 -1.97 -20.20
N LYS A 183 -32.72 -0.71 -20.08
CA LYS A 183 -32.36 0.36 -21.02
C LYS A 183 -30.96 0.88 -20.70
N LEU A 184 -30.01 0.71 -21.62
CA LEU A 184 -28.71 1.37 -21.59
C LEU A 184 -28.81 2.68 -22.37
N ILE A 185 -28.46 3.79 -21.71
CA ILE A 185 -28.51 5.13 -22.31
C ILE A 185 -27.09 5.49 -22.74
N TYR A 186 -26.90 5.68 -24.05
CA TYR A 186 -25.63 6.15 -24.60
C TYR A 186 -25.86 7.38 -25.47
N LYS A 187 -25.49 8.55 -24.94
CA LYS A 187 -25.84 9.85 -25.54
C LYS A 187 -27.36 9.92 -25.76
N ASN A 188 -27.79 10.01 -27.02
CA ASN A 188 -29.20 10.07 -27.42
C ASN A 188 -29.75 8.69 -27.84
N ASN A 189 -28.94 7.63 -27.78
CA ASN A 189 -29.35 6.29 -28.17
C ASN A 189 -29.78 5.48 -26.96
N LEU A 190 -30.81 4.67 -27.16
CA LEU A 190 -31.34 3.75 -26.17
C LEU A 190 -31.13 2.32 -26.66
N LEU A 191 -30.25 1.60 -25.98
CA LEU A 191 -29.93 0.20 -26.26
C LEU A 191 -30.63 -0.69 -25.25
N GLN A 192 -31.03 -1.89 -25.65
CA GLN A 192 -31.65 -2.86 -24.76
C GLN A 192 -30.59 -3.87 -24.30
N SER A 193 -30.25 -3.88 -23.01
CA SER A 193 -29.48 -4.95 -22.39
C SER A 193 -30.42 -6.12 -22.10
N ALA A 194 -30.49 -7.06 -23.04
CA ALA A 194 -31.41 -8.20 -22.99
C ALA A 194 -30.75 -9.52 -22.52
N VAL A 195 -29.42 -9.63 -22.65
CA VAL A 195 -28.61 -10.79 -22.25
C VAL A 195 -27.49 -10.35 -21.32
N GLY A 196 -26.85 -11.32 -20.66
CA GLY A 196 -25.71 -11.09 -19.78
C GLY A 196 -26.06 -10.60 -18.37
N CYS A 197 -25.07 -10.70 -17.49
CA CYS A 197 -25.01 -9.99 -16.23
C CYS A 197 -24.34 -8.61 -16.43
N GLN A 198 -24.84 -7.58 -15.75
CA GLN A 198 -24.40 -6.21 -15.97
C GLN A 198 -23.01 -5.98 -15.37
N GLN A 199 -22.06 -5.47 -16.17
CA GLN A 199 -20.76 -5.06 -15.64
C GLN A 199 -20.90 -3.89 -14.66
N GLY A 200 -20.37 -4.07 -13.46
CA GLY A 200 -20.55 -3.13 -12.35
C GLY A 200 -21.66 -3.51 -11.38
N ASP A 201 -22.46 -4.54 -11.68
CA ASP A 201 -23.34 -5.16 -10.69
C ASP A 201 -22.49 -5.88 -9.62
N PRO A 202 -22.60 -5.53 -8.32
CA PRO A 202 -21.90 -6.22 -7.24
C PRO A 202 -22.16 -7.73 -7.20
N LEU A 203 -23.34 -8.20 -7.62
CA LEU A 203 -23.69 -9.62 -7.68
C LEU A 203 -23.29 -10.31 -8.99
N GLY A 204 -22.95 -9.51 -10.02
CA GLY A 204 -22.63 -9.99 -11.36
C GLY A 204 -21.58 -11.11 -11.40
N PRO A 205 -20.42 -10.99 -10.73
CA PRO A 205 -19.42 -12.05 -10.70
C PRO A 205 -19.91 -13.34 -10.05
N ALA A 206 -20.67 -13.25 -8.94
CA ALA A 206 -21.17 -14.41 -8.22
C ALA A 206 -22.15 -15.24 -9.06
N ILE A 207 -23.13 -14.55 -9.66
CA ILE A 207 -24.15 -15.22 -10.49
C ILE A 207 -23.55 -15.73 -11.81
N PHE A 208 -22.55 -15.04 -12.36
CA PHE A 208 -21.82 -15.53 -13.52
C PHE A 208 -21.08 -16.83 -13.19
N SER A 209 -20.35 -16.86 -12.07
CA SER A 209 -19.67 -18.07 -11.60
C SER A 209 -20.66 -19.21 -11.34
N LEU A 210 -21.83 -18.92 -10.76
CA LEU A 210 -22.89 -19.90 -10.55
C LEU A 210 -23.40 -20.49 -11.88
N ALA A 211 -23.66 -19.64 -12.89
CA ALA A 211 -24.15 -20.10 -14.19
C ALA A 211 -23.17 -21.01 -14.94
N ILE A 212 -21.86 -20.75 -14.86
CA ILE A 212 -20.87 -21.60 -15.55
C ILE A 212 -20.54 -22.87 -14.76
N HIS A 213 -20.83 -22.90 -13.46
CA HIS A 213 -20.33 -23.93 -12.54
C HIS A 213 -20.73 -25.36 -12.94
N PRO A 214 -22.00 -25.69 -13.26
CA PRO A 214 -22.36 -27.05 -13.67
C PRO A 214 -21.59 -27.52 -14.92
N HIS A 215 -21.33 -26.60 -15.84
CA HIS A 215 -20.64 -26.89 -17.10
C HIS A 215 -19.15 -27.19 -16.88
N ILE A 216 -18.47 -26.40 -16.05
CA ILE A 216 -17.04 -26.59 -15.77
C ILE A 216 -16.77 -27.73 -14.77
N SER A 217 -17.70 -27.99 -13.84
CA SER A 217 -17.56 -29.03 -12.83
C SER A 217 -17.60 -30.43 -13.43
N SER A 218 -18.31 -30.59 -14.55
CA SER A 218 -18.43 -31.84 -15.30
C SER A 218 -17.24 -32.19 -16.22
N LEU A 219 -16.20 -31.35 -16.29
CA LEU A 219 -14.99 -31.61 -17.08
C LEU A 219 -14.04 -32.58 -16.36
N ALA A 220 -13.37 -33.43 -17.13
CA ALA A 220 -12.53 -34.54 -16.64
C ALA A 220 -11.05 -34.16 -16.43
N SER A 221 -10.63 -32.99 -16.91
CA SER A 221 -9.26 -32.50 -16.82
C SER A 221 -8.78 -32.49 -15.36
N LYS A 222 -7.62 -33.11 -15.14
CA LYS A 222 -7.03 -33.28 -13.80
C LYS A 222 -6.71 -31.94 -13.13
N PHE A 223 -6.31 -30.97 -13.94
CA PHE A 223 -6.22 -29.57 -13.53
C PHE A 223 -7.38 -28.80 -14.16
N ASN A 224 -8.21 -28.15 -13.34
CA ASN A 224 -9.37 -27.41 -13.81
C ASN A 224 -9.65 -26.23 -12.87
N VAL A 225 -9.31 -25.02 -13.32
CA VAL A 225 -9.38 -23.81 -12.52
C VAL A 225 -9.95 -22.66 -13.36
N TRP A 226 -10.88 -21.90 -12.77
CA TRP A 226 -11.59 -20.81 -13.42
C TRP A 226 -11.55 -19.56 -12.56
N TYR A 227 -11.02 -18.46 -13.10
CA TYR A 227 -11.19 -17.13 -12.53
C TYR A 227 -12.23 -16.39 -13.36
N LEU A 228 -13.50 -16.45 -12.93
CA LEU A 228 -14.63 -15.99 -13.72
C LEU A 228 -14.63 -16.68 -15.09
N ASP A 229 -14.43 -15.93 -16.17
CA ASP A 229 -14.39 -16.41 -17.55
C ASP A 229 -13.02 -16.93 -18.01
N ASP A 230 -11.94 -16.68 -17.25
CA ASP A 230 -10.59 -17.17 -17.55
C ASP A 230 -10.41 -18.61 -17.02
N GLY A 231 -10.58 -19.58 -17.90
CA GLY A 231 -10.50 -21.00 -17.60
C GLY A 231 -9.12 -21.59 -17.91
N THR A 232 -8.63 -22.52 -17.08
CA THR A 232 -7.39 -23.25 -17.31
C THR A 232 -7.60 -24.73 -17.04
N LEU A 233 -7.37 -25.55 -18.07
CA LEU A 233 -7.50 -27.00 -18.08
C LEU A 233 -6.14 -27.64 -18.29
N GLY A 234 -5.86 -28.78 -17.64
CA GLY A 234 -4.61 -29.51 -17.81
C GLY A 234 -4.76 -31.00 -17.53
N GLY A 235 -3.95 -31.80 -18.21
CA GLY A 235 -4.02 -33.26 -18.13
C GLY A 235 -3.39 -33.93 -19.34
N GLU A 236 -3.84 -35.15 -19.64
CA GLU A 236 -3.53 -35.84 -20.88
C GLU A 236 -4.17 -35.11 -22.08
N ALA A 237 -3.45 -35.07 -23.20
CA ALA A 237 -3.85 -34.30 -24.38
C ALA A 237 -5.24 -34.69 -24.90
N ASN A 238 -5.56 -35.99 -24.92
CA ASN A 238 -6.87 -36.48 -25.40
C ASN A 238 -8.01 -36.09 -24.43
N THR A 239 -7.76 -36.13 -23.12
CA THR A 239 -8.75 -35.74 -22.09
C THR A 239 -9.06 -34.25 -22.21
N VAL A 240 -8.03 -33.40 -22.26
CA VAL A 240 -8.18 -31.94 -22.35
C VAL A 240 -8.82 -31.54 -23.69
N LEU A 241 -8.48 -32.23 -24.79
CA LEU A 241 -9.13 -32.01 -26.09
C LEU A 241 -10.63 -32.37 -26.05
N SER A 242 -10.99 -33.49 -25.40
CA SER A 242 -12.39 -33.86 -25.22
C SER A 242 -13.14 -32.84 -24.35
N ASP A 243 -12.50 -32.32 -23.30
CA ASP A 243 -13.09 -31.28 -22.46
C ASP A 243 -13.25 -29.95 -23.20
N LEU A 244 -12.32 -29.59 -24.08
CA LEU A 244 -12.48 -28.44 -24.99
C LEU A 244 -13.69 -28.63 -25.91
N GLN A 245 -13.89 -29.83 -26.47
CA GLN A 245 -15.08 -30.10 -27.28
C GLN A 245 -16.37 -30.01 -26.44
N ASN A 246 -16.35 -30.56 -25.24
CA ASN A 246 -17.49 -30.54 -24.32
C ASN A 246 -17.85 -29.11 -23.90
N ILE A 247 -16.84 -28.29 -23.59
CA ILE A 247 -17.08 -26.93 -23.12
C ILE A 247 -17.57 -26.01 -24.24
N ILE A 248 -17.11 -26.19 -25.48
CA ILE A 248 -17.66 -25.48 -26.65
C ILE A 248 -19.18 -25.70 -26.73
N ASN A 249 -19.62 -26.96 -26.65
CA ASN A 249 -21.04 -27.31 -26.74
C ASN A 249 -21.85 -26.83 -25.53
N LYS A 250 -21.29 -26.99 -24.31
CA LYS A 250 -21.96 -26.60 -23.06
C LYS A 250 -22.08 -25.09 -22.92
N PHE A 251 -21.04 -24.33 -23.27
CA PHE A 251 -21.07 -22.88 -23.20
C PHE A 251 -22.02 -22.28 -24.24
N ASP A 252 -22.09 -22.84 -25.44
CA ASP A 252 -23.05 -22.40 -26.47
C ASP A 252 -24.50 -22.51 -25.97
N SER A 253 -24.82 -23.56 -25.20
CA SER A 253 -26.15 -23.75 -24.60
C SER A 253 -26.58 -22.66 -23.60
N ILE A 254 -25.62 -21.90 -23.06
CA ILE A 254 -25.87 -20.76 -22.16
C ILE A 254 -25.43 -19.42 -22.78
N GLY A 255 -25.31 -19.36 -24.11
CA GLY A 255 -24.99 -18.13 -24.84
C GLY A 255 -23.51 -17.71 -24.81
N LEU A 256 -22.63 -18.55 -24.26
CA LEU A 256 -21.20 -18.28 -24.16
C LEU A 256 -20.44 -18.90 -25.34
N ASN A 257 -19.53 -18.12 -25.91
CA ASN A 257 -18.71 -18.55 -27.05
C ASN A 257 -17.22 -18.35 -26.74
N LEU A 258 -16.40 -19.34 -27.09
CA LEU A 258 -14.96 -19.23 -26.89
C LEU A 258 -14.31 -18.32 -27.93
N ASN A 259 -13.31 -17.56 -27.51
CA ASN A 259 -12.42 -16.84 -28.41
C ASN A 259 -11.16 -17.66 -28.69
N PHE A 260 -11.22 -18.54 -29.67
CA PHE A 260 -10.12 -19.45 -30.01
C PHE A 260 -8.77 -18.74 -30.23
N SER A 261 -8.78 -17.55 -30.83
CA SER A 261 -7.57 -16.76 -31.09
C SER A 261 -6.92 -16.18 -29.84
N LYS A 262 -7.63 -16.17 -28.71
CA LYS A 262 -7.13 -15.75 -27.40
C LYS A 262 -6.87 -16.93 -26.46
N CYS A 263 -7.42 -18.10 -26.74
CA CYS A 263 -7.03 -19.33 -26.06
C CYS A 263 -5.54 -19.60 -26.26
N GLU A 264 -4.91 -20.16 -25.23
CA GLU A 264 -3.48 -20.46 -25.22
C GLU A 264 -3.27 -21.94 -24.91
N LEU A 265 -2.44 -22.61 -25.71
CA LEU A 265 -2.06 -24.00 -25.51
C LEU A 265 -0.57 -24.09 -25.21
N PHE A 266 -0.23 -24.68 -24.06
CA PHE A 266 1.11 -25.11 -23.72
C PHE A 266 1.18 -26.64 -23.81
N VAL A 267 2.19 -27.15 -24.52
CA VAL A 267 2.47 -28.60 -24.60
C VAL A 267 3.84 -28.84 -23.97
N SER A 268 3.87 -29.77 -23.02
CA SER A 268 5.06 -30.09 -22.23
C SER A 268 6.21 -30.56 -23.11
N GLU A 269 7.42 -30.08 -22.82
CA GLU A 269 8.65 -30.52 -23.50
C GLU A 269 9.02 -31.98 -23.21
N ARG A 270 8.30 -32.64 -22.29
CA ARG A 270 8.43 -34.09 -22.03
C ARG A 270 7.85 -34.93 -23.17
N ILE A 271 6.99 -34.34 -24.01
CA ILE A 271 6.36 -35.01 -25.14
C ILE A 271 7.31 -35.00 -26.33
N PRO A 272 7.55 -36.15 -26.99
CA PRO A 272 8.40 -36.22 -28.18
C PRO A 272 7.93 -35.26 -29.30
N PRO A 273 8.84 -34.67 -30.09
CA PRO A 273 8.49 -33.67 -31.10
C PRO A 273 7.41 -34.11 -32.10
N GLY A 274 7.46 -35.36 -32.57
CA GLY A 274 6.46 -35.88 -33.52
C GLY A 274 5.05 -36.01 -32.92
N GLU A 275 4.95 -36.34 -31.63
CA GLU A 275 3.67 -36.40 -30.92
C GLU A 275 3.15 -35.00 -30.56
N LYS A 276 4.07 -34.08 -30.21
CA LYS A 276 3.76 -32.66 -29.95
C LYS A 276 3.07 -32.01 -31.15
N GLU A 277 3.58 -32.25 -32.36
CA GLU A 277 2.97 -31.73 -33.60
C GLU A 277 1.57 -32.30 -33.84
N GLN A 278 1.37 -33.59 -33.59
CA GLN A 278 0.05 -34.23 -33.70
C GLN A 278 -0.96 -33.65 -32.72
N ILE A 279 -0.55 -33.44 -31.46
CA ILE A 279 -1.39 -32.81 -30.43
C ILE A 279 -1.78 -31.40 -30.88
N ILE A 280 -0.80 -30.58 -31.26
CA ILE A 280 -1.04 -29.20 -31.73
C ILE A 280 -2.05 -29.18 -32.88
N ASN A 281 -1.90 -30.06 -33.88
CA ASN A 281 -2.79 -30.14 -35.02
C ASN A 281 -4.24 -30.50 -34.62
N LYS A 282 -4.42 -31.42 -33.67
CA LYS A 282 -5.74 -31.79 -33.13
C LYS A 282 -6.41 -30.64 -32.37
N PHE A 283 -5.65 -29.89 -31.57
CA PHE A 283 -6.20 -28.73 -30.87
C PHE A 283 -6.55 -27.60 -31.85
N ASN A 284 -5.70 -27.33 -32.83
CA ASN A 284 -5.93 -26.28 -33.82
C ASN A 284 -7.08 -26.60 -34.79
N SER A 285 -7.37 -27.88 -35.05
CA SER A 285 -8.54 -28.26 -35.85
C SER A 285 -9.86 -27.98 -35.12
N LEU A 286 -9.87 -28.11 -33.79
CA LEU A 286 -11.03 -27.82 -32.96
C LEU A 286 -11.16 -26.33 -32.59
N ALA A 287 -10.03 -25.68 -32.28
CA ALA A 287 -9.94 -24.26 -31.94
C ALA A 287 -8.97 -23.55 -32.91
N PRO A 288 -9.46 -23.09 -34.07
CA PRO A 288 -8.61 -22.45 -35.07
C PRO A 288 -7.90 -21.20 -34.55
N ASN A 289 -6.61 -21.08 -34.87
CA ASN A 289 -5.74 -19.96 -34.46
C ASN A 289 -5.42 -19.92 -32.96
N ILE A 290 -5.52 -21.05 -32.27
CA ILE A 290 -5.08 -21.16 -30.88
C ILE A 290 -3.61 -20.77 -30.73
N LYS A 291 -3.28 -19.98 -29.71
CA LYS A 291 -1.91 -19.50 -29.49
C LYS A 291 -1.06 -20.57 -28.83
N LEU A 292 0.04 -20.92 -29.46
CA LEU A 292 1.04 -21.82 -28.86
C LEU A 292 1.96 -21.03 -27.93
N ILE A 293 2.02 -21.45 -26.67
CA ILE A 293 2.85 -20.82 -25.65
C ILE A 293 4.00 -21.77 -25.30
N ASN A 294 5.21 -21.24 -25.24
CA ASN A 294 6.39 -21.98 -24.79
C ASN A 294 6.62 -21.78 -23.29
N LYS A 295 7.54 -22.57 -22.71
CA LYS A 295 7.86 -22.52 -21.27
C LYS A 295 8.33 -21.15 -20.77
N ASN A 296 8.94 -20.32 -21.63
CA ASN A 296 9.46 -19.00 -21.28
C ASN A 296 8.36 -17.92 -21.22
N LEU A 297 7.16 -18.22 -21.73
CA LEU A 297 6.05 -17.27 -21.84
C LEU A 297 4.80 -17.70 -21.06
N LEU A 298 4.83 -18.89 -20.44
CA LEU A 298 3.68 -19.43 -19.72
C LEU A 298 3.35 -18.60 -18.47
N ARG A 299 2.23 -17.89 -18.54
CA ARG A 299 1.69 -17.05 -17.47
C ARG A 299 0.27 -17.49 -17.13
N LEU A 300 -0.07 -17.50 -15.84
CA LEU A 300 -1.41 -17.75 -15.34
C LEU A 300 -1.82 -16.61 -14.41
N LEU A 301 -3.01 -16.04 -14.62
CA LEU A 301 -3.57 -14.95 -13.81
C LEU A 301 -2.56 -13.80 -13.54
N GLY A 302 -1.76 -13.46 -14.56
CA GLY A 302 -0.78 -12.37 -14.50
C GLY A 302 0.58 -12.69 -13.86
N ALA A 303 0.84 -13.94 -13.44
CA ALA A 303 2.12 -14.38 -12.90
C ALA A 303 2.79 -15.46 -13.77
N PRO A 304 4.14 -15.47 -13.88
CA PRO A 304 4.87 -16.56 -14.54
C PRO A 304 4.73 -17.87 -13.75
N VAL A 305 4.47 -18.96 -14.45
CA VAL A 305 4.22 -20.27 -13.82
C VAL A 305 5.53 -21.03 -13.63
N LEU A 306 6.31 -21.16 -14.71
CA LEU A 306 7.57 -21.90 -14.73
C LEU A 306 8.76 -20.98 -14.45
N ASP A 307 9.83 -21.56 -13.91
CA ASP A 307 11.06 -20.80 -13.61
C ASP A 307 11.66 -20.17 -14.87
N ASP A 308 11.60 -20.87 -16.01
CA ASP A 308 12.03 -20.36 -17.33
C ASP A 308 11.28 -19.09 -17.78
N SER A 309 10.05 -18.88 -17.29
CA SER A 309 9.25 -17.69 -17.62
C SER A 309 9.49 -16.49 -16.70
N VAL A 310 10.20 -16.69 -15.58
CA VAL A 310 10.45 -15.64 -14.58
C VAL A 310 11.37 -14.56 -15.16
N GLU A 311 12.42 -14.94 -15.88
CA GLU A 311 13.39 -13.99 -16.43
C GLU A 311 12.75 -13.06 -17.46
N SER A 312 12.10 -13.62 -18.49
CA SER A 312 11.45 -12.84 -19.55
C SER A 312 10.38 -11.90 -18.99
N PHE A 313 9.58 -12.37 -18.03
CA PHE A 313 8.56 -11.59 -17.35
C PHE A 313 9.16 -10.45 -16.53
N THR A 314 10.21 -10.73 -15.78
CA THR A 314 10.82 -9.74 -14.88
C THR A 314 11.51 -8.65 -15.68
N THR A 315 12.20 -8.99 -16.78
CA THR A 315 12.79 -8.01 -17.70
C THR A 315 11.74 -7.08 -18.29
N GLU A 316 10.59 -7.59 -18.72
CA GLU A 316 9.46 -6.76 -19.18
C GLU A 316 8.98 -5.77 -18.10
N LYS A 317 8.98 -6.20 -16.82
CA LYS A 317 8.56 -5.37 -15.69
C LYS A 317 9.62 -4.33 -15.31
N ILE A 318 10.91 -4.67 -15.40
CA ILE A 318 12.02 -3.74 -15.23
C ILE A 318 11.87 -2.58 -16.21
N THR A 319 11.68 -2.85 -17.52
CA THR A 319 11.49 -1.80 -18.52
C THR A 319 10.32 -0.86 -18.19
N LYS A 320 9.17 -1.43 -17.76
CA LYS A 320 8.01 -0.63 -17.32
C LYS A 320 8.29 0.21 -16.07
N PHE A 321 9.10 -0.30 -15.15
CA PHE A 321 9.52 0.47 -13.98
C PHE A 321 10.50 1.58 -14.36
N GLU A 322 11.44 1.36 -15.27
CA GLU A 322 12.34 2.40 -15.79
C GLU A 322 11.56 3.55 -16.42
N GLU A 323 10.55 3.24 -17.25
CA GLU A 323 9.65 4.24 -17.83
C GLU A 323 8.88 5.02 -16.76
N SER A 324 8.40 4.32 -15.72
CA SER A 324 7.69 4.95 -14.60
C SER A 324 8.62 5.86 -13.79
N SER A 325 9.84 5.41 -13.52
CA SER A 325 10.87 6.18 -12.79
C SER A 325 11.23 7.48 -13.49
N LYS A 326 11.28 7.51 -14.84
CA LYS A 326 11.49 8.75 -15.60
C LYS A 326 10.42 9.79 -15.31
N LYS A 327 9.14 9.38 -15.25
CA LYS A 327 8.00 10.28 -14.99
C LYS A 327 7.95 10.77 -13.55
N LEU A 328 8.44 9.99 -12.58
CA LEU A 328 8.48 10.41 -11.18
C LEU A 328 9.36 11.65 -10.94
N LYS A 329 10.34 11.90 -11.81
CA LYS A 329 11.24 13.07 -11.72
C LYS A 329 10.52 14.40 -11.94
N GLU A 330 9.39 14.38 -12.63
CA GLU A 330 8.56 15.56 -12.91
C GLU A 330 7.73 15.99 -11.68
N LEU A 331 7.65 15.13 -10.66
CA LEU A 331 6.88 15.38 -9.45
C LEU A 331 7.76 15.94 -8.32
N SER A 332 7.12 16.55 -7.32
CA SER A 332 7.84 16.90 -6.08
C SER A 332 8.35 15.63 -5.39
N PRO A 333 9.53 15.65 -4.75
CA PRO A 333 10.11 14.45 -4.12
C PRO A 333 9.18 13.78 -3.11
N HIS A 334 8.43 14.57 -2.34
CA HIS A 334 7.47 14.03 -1.37
C HIS A 334 6.35 13.23 -2.07
N MET A 335 5.78 13.75 -3.17
CA MET A 335 4.76 13.04 -3.96
C MET A 335 5.33 11.78 -4.62
N ALA A 336 6.50 11.91 -5.25
CA ALA A 336 7.17 10.79 -5.91
C ALA A 336 7.52 9.66 -4.93
N TYR A 337 8.02 10.02 -3.74
CA TYR A 337 8.24 9.09 -2.63
C TYR A 337 6.95 8.36 -2.21
N CYS A 338 5.83 9.06 -2.07
CA CYS A 338 4.55 8.43 -1.73
C CYS A 338 4.09 7.44 -2.82
N ILE A 339 4.26 7.78 -4.10
CA ILE A 339 3.94 6.87 -5.21
C ILE A 339 4.83 5.62 -5.17
N ILE A 340 6.13 5.78 -4.88
CA ILE A 340 7.04 4.64 -4.71
C ILE A 340 6.59 3.76 -3.55
N LYS A 341 6.33 4.36 -2.39
CA LYS A 341 5.98 3.65 -1.17
C LYS A 341 4.67 2.87 -1.27
N TYR A 342 3.65 3.44 -1.93
CA TYR A 342 2.30 2.87 -1.94
C TYR A 342 1.87 2.23 -3.25
N CYS A 343 2.50 2.55 -4.39
CA CYS A 343 1.96 2.21 -5.71
C CYS A 343 2.96 1.61 -6.71
N LEU A 344 4.28 1.73 -6.50
CA LEU A 344 5.31 1.32 -7.47
C LEU A 344 6.31 0.34 -6.84
N PHE A 345 7.06 -0.40 -7.67
CA PHE A 345 8.00 -1.43 -7.22
C PHE A 345 7.31 -2.49 -6.36
N VAL A 346 7.68 -2.65 -5.08
CA VAL A 346 7.15 -3.70 -4.20
C VAL A 346 5.62 -3.72 -4.17
N PRO A 347 4.88 -2.63 -3.85
CA PRO A 347 3.41 -2.63 -3.92
C PRO A 347 2.81 -3.14 -5.23
N LYS A 348 3.40 -2.78 -6.39
CA LYS A 348 2.92 -3.19 -7.72
C LYS A 348 3.36 -4.60 -8.11
N PHE A 349 4.40 -5.11 -7.46
CA PHE A 349 5.05 -6.36 -7.80
C PHE A 349 4.79 -7.46 -6.76
N ASN A 350 4.20 -7.13 -5.61
CA ASN A 350 4.04 -8.05 -4.48
C ASN A 350 3.27 -9.31 -4.87
N TYR A 351 2.19 -9.19 -5.66
CA TYR A 351 1.45 -10.34 -6.18
C TYR A 351 2.37 -11.32 -6.95
N VAL A 352 3.28 -10.81 -7.77
CA VAL A 352 4.26 -11.64 -8.50
C VAL A 352 5.26 -12.27 -7.53
N LEU A 353 5.77 -11.52 -6.56
CA LEU A 353 6.68 -12.04 -5.55
C LEU A 353 6.05 -13.19 -4.74
N ARG A 354 4.77 -13.07 -4.42
CA ARG A 354 3.96 -14.08 -3.73
C ARG A 354 3.80 -15.35 -4.56
N CYS A 355 3.55 -15.20 -5.86
CA CYS A 355 3.26 -16.33 -6.75
C CYS A 355 4.49 -17.08 -7.28
N THR A 356 5.69 -16.50 -7.28
CA THR A 356 6.81 -16.92 -8.13
C THR A 356 8.07 -17.31 -7.36
N THR A 357 8.96 -18.05 -8.02
CA THR A 357 10.29 -18.44 -7.52
C THR A 357 11.34 -17.35 -7.70
N LEU A 358 10.95 -16.09 -7.92
CA LEU A 358 11.90 -14.99 -8.18
C LEU A 358 12.95 -14.81 -7.07
N TRP A 359 12.65 -15.23 -5.84
CA TRP A 359 13.62 -15.28 -4.72
C TRP A 359 14.89 -16.09 -5.02
N LYS A 360 14.87 -17.01 -6.00
CA LYS A 360 16.04 -17.76 -6.48
C LYS A 360 16.93 -16.94 -7.42
N HIS A 361 16.38 -15.94 -8.09
CA HIS A 361 17.02 -15.19 -9.17
C HIS A 361 17.71 -13.92 -8.66
N LYS A 362 18.84 -14.10 -7.96
CA LYS A 362 19.57 -13.00 -7.31
C LYS A 362 19.96 -11.86 -8.25
N ILE A 363 20.35 -12.16 -9.49
CA ILE A 363 20.75 -11.14 -10.47
C ILE A 363 19.56 -10.22 -10.79
N LEU A 364 18.40 -10.79 -11.10
CA LEU A 364 17.18 -10.04 -11.41
C LEU A 364 16.70 -9.20 -10.22
N LEU A 365 16.75 -9.76 -9.01
CA LEU A 365 16.41 -9.05 -7.78
C LEU A 365 17.33 -7.86 -7.53
N ASN A 366 18.65 -8.04 -7.72
CA ASN A 366 19.61 -6.96 -7.58
C ASN A 366 19.39 -5.88 -8.63
N THR A 367 19.10 -6.24 -9.88
CA THR A 367 18.77 -5.25 -10.93
C THR A 367 17.53 -4.43 -10.59
N LEU A 368 16.48 -5.06 -10.04
CA LEU A 368 15.30 -4.35 -9.55
C LEU A 368 15.64 -3.41 -8.39
N ASP A 369 16.42 -3.86 -7.42
CA ASP A 369 16.83 -3.05 -6.28
C ASP A 369 17.71 -1.87 -6.68
N ASP A 370 18.64 -2.07 -7.61
CA ASP A 370 19.48 -1.01 -8.18
C ASP A 370 18.64 0.04 -8.90
N LEU A 371 17.59 -0.38 -9.61
CA LEU A 371 16.62 0.53 -10.21
C LEU A 371 15.87 1.35 -9.15
N VAL A 372 15.41 0.72 -8.06
CA VAL A 372 14.75 1.44 -6.94
C VAL A 372 15.72 2.43 -6.32
N ARG A 373 16.95 1.99 -6.00
CA ARG A 373 18.01 2.82 -5.41
C ARG A 373 18.33 4.01 -6.28
N LYS A 374 18.59 3.80 -7.58
CA LYS A 374 18.87 4.86 -8.55
C LYS A 374 17.72 5.86 -8.62
N THR A 375 16.48 5.37 -8.71
CA THR A 375 15.29 6.20 -8.77
C THR A 375 15.17 7.10 -7.52
N LEU A 376 15.43 6.54 -6.33
CA LEU A 376 15.37 7.29 -5.09
C LEU A 376 16.50 8.31 -4.96
N VAL A 377 17.72 7.93 -5.32
CA VAL A 377 18.89 8.82 -5.35
C VAL A 377 18.58 10.07 -6.18
N GLU A 378 18.03 9.88 -7.39
CA GLU A 378 17.68 10.97 -8.31
C GLU A 378 16.51 11.84 -7.80
N ILE A 379 15.44 11.23 -7.28
CA ILE A 379 14.25 11.97 -6.80
C ILE A 379 14.58 12.77 -5.54
N LEU A 380 15.33 12.16 -4.62
CA LEU A 380 15.60 12.73 -3.30
C LEU A 380 16.83 13.62 -3.29
N ASN A 381 17.64 13.67 -4.36
CA ASN A 381 18.95 14.33 -4.33
C ASN A 381 19.78 13.86 -3.11
N CYS A 382 19.78 12.55 -2.88
CA CYS A 382 20.32 11.93 -1.68
C CYS A 382 21.26 10.80 -2.11
N PRO A 383 22.59 10.95 -1.99
CA PRO A 383 23.51 9.89 -2.36
C PRO A 383 23.42 8.76 -1.32
N LEU A 384 22.81 7.65 -1.74
CA LEU A 384 22.64 6.45 -0.92
C LEU A 384 23.87 5.55 -1.08
N ASN A 385 24.79 5.57 -0.11
CA ASN A 385 25.82 4.54 0.05
C ASN A 385 25.20 3.23 0.58
N ASP A 386 25.97 2.14 0.67
CA ASP A 386 25.42 0.83 1.02
C ASP A 386 24.79 0.78 2.42
N LYS A 387 25.37 1.51 3.40
CA LYS A 387 24.83 1.58 4.76
C LYS A 387 23.51 2.35 4.84
N SER A 388 23.45 3.52 4.19
CA SER A 388 22.23 4.34 4.11
C SER A 388 21.15 3.68 3.26
N TRP A 389 21.52 2.94 2.21
CA TRP A 389 20.58 2.11 1.42
C TRP A 389 19.99 0.96 2.26
N MET A 390 20.84 0.26 3.02
CA MET A 390 20.43 -0.80 3.93
C MET A 390 19.43 -0.30 4.97
N GLN A 391 19.64 0.90 5.54
CA GLN A 391 18.65 1.52 6.42
C GLN A 391 17.41 1.99 5.66
N ALA A 392 17.58 2.66 4.51
CA ALA A 392 16.48 3.26 3.76
C ALA A 392 15.42 2.22 3.37
N THR A 393 15.86 1.00 3.04
CA THR A 393 15.04 -0.14 2.64
C THR A 393 14.32 -0.87 3.78
N LEU A 394 14.45 -0.40 5.03
CA LEU A 394 13.70 -0.94 6.17
C LEU A 394 12.30 -0.31 6.29
N PRO A 395 11.34 -1.00 6.93
CA PRO A 395 10.10 -0.39 7.40
C PRO A 395 10.37 0.81 8.31
N ILE A 396 9.41 1.74 8.39
CA ILE A 396 9.53 2.96 9.20
C ILE A 396 9.77 2.62 10.68
N ARG A 397 9.06 1.61 11.22
CA ARG A 397 9.22 1.13 12.60
C ARG A 397 10.59 0.52 12.92
N PHE A 398 11.39 0.17 11.90
CA PHE A 398 12.77 -0.28 12.06
C PHE A 398 13.79 0.83 11.73
N GLY A 399 13.34 2.09 11.66
CA GLY A 399 14.21 3.24 11.39
C GLY A 399 14.45 3.54 9.92
N GLY A 400 13.82 2.80 9.00
CA GLY A 400 13.95 3.03 7.56
C GLY A 400 12.97 4.06 6.99
N THR A 401 12.89 4.12 5.67
CA THR A 401 11.97 5.03 4.97
C THR A 401 10.61 4.39 4.69
N GLY A 402 10.44 3.08 4.88
CA GLY A 402 9.21 2.37 4.51
C GLY A 402 9.15 1.94 3.05
N ILE A 403 10.14 2.31 2.23
CA ILE A 403 10.37 1.67 0.94
C ILE A 403 11.12 0.37 1.21
N ARG A 404 10.73 -0.74 0.59
CA ARG A 404 11.41 -2.02 0.73
C ARG A 404 12.18 -2.37 -0.52
N SER A 405 13.30 -3.08 -0.36
CA SER A 405 13.95 -3.77 -1.47
C SER A 405 13.09 -4.96 -1.92
N VAL A 406 13.08 -5.21 -3.22
CA VAL A 406 12.40 -6.35 -3.82
C VAL A 406 13.08 -7.65 -3.36
N SER A 407 14.41 -7.66 -3.28
CA SER A 407 15.16 -8.84 -2.81
C SER A 407 14.80 -9.27 -1.39
N ALA A 408 14.64 -8.31 -0.47
CA ALA A 408 14.31 -8.63 0.93
C ALA A 408 12.88 -9.17 1.08
N VAL A 409 11.96 -8.74 0.21
CA VAL A 409 10.53 -9.11 0.30
C VAL A 409 10.20 -10.39 -0.48
N ALA A 410 10.97 -10.72 -1.52
CA ALA A 410 10.67 -11.84 -2.43
C ALA A 410 10.46 -13.18 -1.70
N LEU A 411 11.34 -13.52 -0.76
CA LEU A 411 11.27 -14.79 -0.03
C LEU A 411 10.12 -14.81 1.02
N PRO A 412 9.98 -13.80 1.91
CA PRO A 412 8.79 -13.68 2.79
C PRO A 412 7.46 -13.71 2.03
N ALA A 413 7.38 -13.04 0.87
CA ALA A 413 6.19 -12.99 0.04
C ALA A 413 5.79 -14.39 -0.45
N PHE A 414 6.73 -15.13 -1.05
CA PHE A 414 6.49 -16.49 -1.52
C PHE A 414 6.08 -17.45 -0.38
N LEU A 415 6.80 -17.42 0.74
CA LEU A 415 6.51 -18.29 1.89
C LEU A 415 5.11 -18.05 2.45
N SER A 416 4.74 -16.79 2.67
CA SER A 416 3.42 -16.45 3.17
C SER A 416 2.29 -16.84 2.22
N SER A 417 2.49 -16.65 0.91
CA SER A 417 1.56 -17.07 -0.14
C SER A 417 1.33 -18.57 -0.13
N ALA A 418 2.41 -19.35 -0.22
CA ALA A 418 2.36 -20.81 -0.27
C ALA A 418 1.70 -21.42 0.98
N HIS A 419 1.93 -20.83 2.16
CA HIS A 419 1.24 -21.26 3.38
C HIS A 419 -0.22 -20.82 3.43
N SER A 420 -0.52 -19.55 3.12
CA SER A 420 -1.89 -19.00 3.18
C SER A 420 -2.85 -19.65 2.19
N THR A 421 -2.33 -20.27 1.13
CA THR A 421 -3.11 -20.92 0.08
C THR A 421 -3.09 -22.44 0.15
N SER A 422 -2.38 -23.04 1.11
CA SER A 422 -2.11 -24.49 1.19
C SER A 422 -3.38 -25.35 1.11
N ASP A 423 -4.43 -25.00 1.85
CA ASP A 423 -5.70 -25.74 1.83
C ASP A 423 -6.36 -25.73 0.44
N LEU A 424 -6.46 -24.55 -0.19
CA LEU A 424 -7.06 -24.39 -1.51
C LEU A 424 -6.19 -25.01 -2.61
N TYR A 425 -4.88 -24.84 -2.51
CA TYR A 425 -3.90 -25.49 -3.38
C TYR A 425 -4.05 -27.03 -3.30
N GLY A 426 -4.19 -27.58 -2.11
CA GLY A 426 -4.40 -29.02 -1.87
C GLY A 426 -5.65 -29.50 -2.61
N LYS A 427 -6.78 -28.79 -2.47
CA LYS A 427 -8.01 -29.09 -3.19
C LYS A 427 -7.85 -29.07 -4.72
N ILE A 428 -7.16 -28.07 -5.26
CA ILE A 428 -6.92 -27.96 -6.72
C ILE A 428 -6.05 -29.11 -7.23
N ILE A 429 -5.01 -29.51 -6.48
CA ILE A 429 -3.99 -30.44 -6.97
C ILE A 429 -4.27 -31.90 -6.61
N TYR A 430 -5.05 -32.17 -5.55
CA TYR A 430 -5.31 -33.50 -5.03
C TYR A 430 -5.82 -34.47 -6.10
N PRO A 431 -6.75 -34.11 -7.01
CA PRO A 431 -7.17 -34.99 -8.10
C PRO A 431 -6.05 -35.41 -9.05
N SER A 432 -4.97 -34.62 -9.13
CA SER A 432 -3.84 -34.84 -10.02
C SER A 432 -2.67 -35.55 -9.36
N LEU A 433 -2.28 -35.11 -8.16
CA LEU A 433 -1.00 -35.48 -7.51
C LEU A 433 -1.17 -36.06 -6.10
N GLY A 434 -2.38 -36.05 -5.53
CA GLY A 434 -2.61 -36.37 -4.12
C GLY A 434 -2.06 -35.30 -3.17
N ASP A 435 -1.62 -35.73 -1.99
CA ASP A 435 -1.10 -34.83 -0.95
C ASP A 435 0.38 -34.50 -1.20
N VAL A 436 0.62 -33.42 -1.95
CA VAL A 436 1.96 -32.94 -2.31
C VAL A 436 2.09 -31.50 -1.87
N GLU A 437 3.13 -31.18 -1.11
CA GLU A 437 3.42 -29.80 -0.71
C GLU A 437 3.64 -28.90 -1.94
N VAL A 438 3.30 -27.61 -1.81
CA VAL A 438 3.59 -26.58 -2.83
C VAL A 438 5.04 -26.68 -3.28
N THR A 439 5.26 -26.81 -4.60
CA THR A 439 6.57 -26.81 -5.21
C THR A 439 7.46 -25.67 -4.69
N CYS A 440 8.71 -25.98 -4.36
CA CYS A 440 9.73 -25.07 -3.83
C CYS A 440 9.48 -24.55 -2.40
N LEU A 441 8.43 -24.97 -1.68
CA LEU A 441 8.16 -24.51 -0.32
C LEU A 441 9.24 -24.94 0.68
N ALA A 442 9.62 -26.22 0.71
CA ALA A 442 10.71 -26.70 1.55
C ALA A 442 12.05 -25.98 1.29
N GLU A 443 12.39 -25.75 0.01
CA GLU A 443 13.60 -25.01 -0.38
C GLU A 443 13.55 -23.55 0.08
N ALA A 444 12.40 -22.87 -0.07
CA ALA A 444 12.20 -21.51 0.42
C ALA A 444 12.33 -21.43 1.94
N ARG A 445 11.78 -22.41 2.68
CA ARG A 445 11.91 -22.47 4.15
C ARG A 445 13.38 -22.62 4.56
N ASN A 446 14.12 -23.51 3.90
CA ASN A 446 15.55 -23.69 4.15
C ASN A 446 16.34 -22.42 3.85
N ALA A 447 16.06 -21.77 2.71
CA ALA A 447 16.70 -20.51 2.36
C ALA A 447 16.42 -19.40 3.40
N TRP A 448 15.23 -19.35 3.98
CA TRP A 448 14.90 -18.39 5.02
C TRP A 448 15.65 -18.70 6.32
N LEU A 449 15.66 -19.96 6.75
CA LEU A 449 16.40 -20.42 7.94
C LEU A 449 17.90 -20.22 7.82
N ASP A 450 18.47 -20.36 6.63
CA ASP A 450 19.89 -20.09 6.39
C ASP A 450 20.24 -18.60 6.55
N VAL A 451 19.28 -17.68 6.31
CA VAL A 451 19.47 -16.23 6.51
C VAL A 451 19.17 -15.78 7.94
N THR A 452 18.13 -16.31 8.57
CA THR A 452 17.74 -15.94 9.95
C THR A 452 18.51 -16.72 11.03
N GLY A 453 19.21 -17.78 10.65
CA GLY A 453 19.82 -18.75 11.57
C GLY A 453 18.91 -19.96 11.81
N ARG A 454 19.49 -21.16 11.79
CA ARG A 454 18.76 -22.44 11.88
C ARG A 454 18.07 -22.71 13.22
N SER A 455 18.38 -21.92 14.25
CA SER A 455 17.68 -21.96 15.55
C SER A 455 16.40 -21.13 15.58
N GLN A 456 16.12 -20.34 14.54
CA GLN A 456 14.91 -19.52 14.45
C GLN A 456 13.69 -20.42 14.26
N SER A 457 12.66 -20.22 15.08
CA SER A 457 11.37 -20.88 14.90
C SER A 457 10.60 -20.30 13.72
N LEU A 458 9.86 -21.14 13.01
CA LEU A 458 8.92 -20.68 11.99
C LEU A 458 7.85 -19.76 12.59
N PRO A 459 7.25 -18.86 11.80
CA PRO A 459 6.16 -18.01 12.26
C PRO A 459 4.96 -18.78 12.81
N ILE A 460 4.35 -18.23 13.86
CA ILE A 460 3.13 -18.78 14.48
C ILE A 460 1.97 -18.79 13.49
N VAL A 461 1.88 -17.77 12.63
CA VAL A 461 0.91 -17.69 11.53
C VAL A 461 1.69 -17.67 10.21
N PRO A 462 1.99 -18.83 9.62
CA PRO A 462 2.79 -18.93 8.40
C PRO A 462 2.18 -18.22 7.19
N GLY A 463 0.87 -17.92 7.18
CA GLY A 463 0.24 -17.11 6.14
C GLY A 463 0.57 -15.61 6.21
N SER A 464 1.16 -15.12 7.29
CA SER A 464 1.46 -13.69 7.48
C SER A 464 2.83 -13.31 6.91
N GLN A 465 2.85 -12.54 5.83
CA GLN A 465 4.09 -12.03 5.21
C GLN A 465 4.95 -11.22 6.19
N ARG A 466 4.30 -10.42 7.04
CA ARG A 466 4.98 -9.61 8.06
C ARG A 466 5.82 -10.48 9.00
N LEU A 467 5.29 -11.62 9.46
CA LEU A 467 5.99 -12.47 10.44
C LEU A 467 7.22 -13.18 9.84
N TRP A 468 7.25 -13.40 8.53
CA TRP A 468 8.45 -13.88 7.82
C TRP A 468 9.51 -12.78 7.64
N ASP A 469 9.08 -11.54 7.47
CA ASP A 469 9.94 -10.40 7.17
C ASP A 469 10.54 -9.72 8.41
N GLU A 470 9.84 -9.74 9.55
CA GLU A 470 10.27 -9.06 10.77
C GLU A 470 11.61 -9.56 11.34
N PRO A 471 11.91 -10.88 11.38
CA PRO A 471 13.22 -11.35 11.83
C PRO A 471 14.37 -10.82 10.97
N LEU A 472 14.18 -10.76 9.66
CA LEU A 472 15.16 -10.22 8.71
C LEU A 472 15.40 -8.72 8.97
N CYS A 473 14.32 -7.94 9.13
CA CYS A 473 14.41 -6.52 9.44
C CYS A 473 15.09 -6.26 10.78
N THR A 474 14.78 -7.07 11.80
CA THR A 474 15.37 -6.97 13.14
C THR A 474 16.87 -7.21 13.08
N GLN A 475 17.32 -8.22 12.34
CA GLN A 475 18.75 -8.49 12.19
C GLN A 475 19.48 -7.36 11.47
N VAL A 476 18.91 -6.80 10.40
CA VAL A 476 19.49 -5.65 9.70
C VAL A 476 19.56 -4.42 10.61
N GLN A 477 18.49 -4.09 11.34
CA GLN A 477 18.46 -2.95 12.27
C GLN A 477 19.49 -3.12 13.39
N LYS A 478 19.61 -4.34 13.94
CA LYS A 478 20.62 -4.66 14.96
C LYS A 478 22.02 -4.50 14.41
N ASN A 479 22.31 -5.07 13.23
CA ASN A 479 23.60 -4.95 12.58
C ASN A 479 23.99 -3.49 12.32
N LEU A 480 23.05 -2.64 11.86
CA LEU A 480 23.29 -1.21 11.67
C LEU A 480 23.67 -0.51 12.99
N THR A 481 22.98 -0.86 14.08
CA THR A 481 23.17 -0.26 15.41
C THR A 481 24.47 -0.73 16.08
N ASP A 482 24.82 -2.01 15.93
CA ASP A 482 26.03 -2.62 16.49
C ASP A 482 27.28 -2.23 15.68
N SER A 483 27.14 -1.97 14.38
CA SER A 483 28.22 -1.46 13.50
C SER A 483 28.28 0.07 13.42
N ALA A 484 27.64 0.78 14.36
CA ALA A 484 27.71 2.23 14.42
C ALA A 484 29.15 2.69 14.70
N GLN A 485 29.69 3.57 13.85
CA GLN A 485 31.09 4.00 13.90
C GLN A 485 31.37 5.00 15.03
N ASN A 486 30.34 5.72 15.48
CA ASN A 486 30.46 6.73 16.52
C ASN A 486 29.14 6.89 17.31
N PRO A 487 29.17 7.52 18.51
CA PRO A 487 27.97 7.70 19.33
C PRO A 487 26.85 8.49 18.64
N ALA A 488 27.17 9.44 17.75
CA ALA A 488 26.17 10.23 17.03
C ALA A 488 25.38 9.37 16.03
N GLU A 489 26.07 8.49 15.29
CA GLU A 489 25.42 7.53 14.41
C GLU A 489 24.52 6.56 15.19
N ARG A 490 25.01 6.05 16.33
CA ARG A 490 24.22 5.16 17.20
C ARG A 490 22.97 5.87 17.73
N ALA A 491 23.11 7.10 18.23
CA ALA A 491 21.99 7.91 18.69
C ALA A 491 20.95 8.16 17.58
N ARG A 492 21.40 8.46 16.35
CA ARG A 492 20.54 8.63 15.17
C ARG A 492 19.75 7.36 14.84
N LEU A 493 20.42 6.21 14.81
CA LEU A 493 19.78 4.91 14.52
C LEU A 493 18.75 4.55 15.59
N MET A 494 19.06 4.76 16.87
CA MET A 494 18.10 4.54 17.97
C MET A 494 16.92 5.50 17.89
N ALA A 495 17.17 6.79 17.59
CA ALA A 495 16.12 7.79 17.42
C ALA A 495 15.18 7.46 16.26
N ALA A 496 15.71 6.95 15.15
CA ALA A 496 14.91 6.66 13.95
C ALA A 496 13.86 5.55 14.15
N VAL A 497 14.12 4.62 15.08
CA VAL A 497 13.24 3.48 15.43
C VAL A 497 12.04 3.91 16.27
N GLU A 498 12.14 5.01 17.02
CA GLU A 498 11.01 5.51 17.81
C GLU A 498 9.79 5.82 16.91
N PRO A 499 8.56 5.40 17.29
CA PRO A 499 7.37 5.56 16.46
C PRO A 499 7.14 7.01 15.98
N GLU A 500 7.27 7.97 16.90
CA GLU A 500 7.06 9.39 16.63
C GLU A 500 8.02 10.00 15.61
N SER A 501 9.22 9.43 15.48
CA SER A 501 10.24 9.87 14.53
C SER A 501 9.86 9.57 13.08
N GLY A 502 8.94 8.63 12.88
CA GLY A 502 8.45 8.20 11.58
C GLY A 502 7.13 8.83 11.14
N TYR A 503 6.39 9.52 12.03
CA TYR A 503 5.03 9.98 11.72
C TYR A 503 4.94 10.84 10.45
N TRP A 504 5.89 11.73 10.22
CA TRP A 504 5.91 12.56 9.02
C TRP A 504 5.98 11.77 7.70
N LEU A 505 6.54 10.55 7.70
CA LEU A 505 6.60 9.66 6.52
C LEU A 505 5.25 8.99 6.19
N HIS A 506 4.27 9.11 7.09
CA HIS A 506 2.89 8.67 6.87
C HIS A 506 1.97 9.81 6.42
N ALA A 507 2.43 11.07 6.47
CA ALA A 507 1.64 12.20 6.03
C ALA A 507 1.54 12.22 4.50
N LEU A 508 0.33 12.28 3.95
CA LEU A 508 0.15 12.47 2.51
C LEU A 508 0.45 13.92 2.12
N PRO A 509 1.13 14.17 1.00
CA PRO A 509 1.46 15.52 0.55
C PRO A 509 0.21 16.30 0.12
N SER A 510 -0.16 17.33 0.87
CA SER A 510 -1.21 18.27 0.49
C SER A 510 -0.82 19.70 0.87
N THR A 511 -0.88 20.62 -0.09
CA THR A 511 -0.59 22.04 0.12
C THR A 511 -1.72 22.72 0.90
N ILE A 512 -2.97 22.38 0.60
CA ILE A 512 -4.18 22.89 1.28
C ILE A 512 -4.16 22.49 2.75
N LEU A 513 -3.88 21.21 3.02
CA LEU A 513 -3.78 20.74 4.39
C LEU A 513 -2.48 21.23 5.04
N GLY A 514 -1.47 21.66 4.30
CA GLY A 514 -0.17 22.05 4.85
C GLY A 514 0.66 20.85 5.35
N THR A 515 0.48 19.68 4.75
CA THR A 515 1.28 18.46 4.98
C THR A 515 2.35 18.24 3.93
N HIS A 516 2.28 18.94 2.79
CA HIS A 516 3.32 18.94 1.77
C HIS A 516 4.64 19.50 2.32
N LEU A 517 5.75 18.87 1.94
CA LEU A 517 7.10 19.30 2.22
C LEU A 517 7.72 19.59 0.86
N ASP A 518 8.33 20.76 0.72
CA ASP A 518 9.04 21.14 -0.51
C ASP A 518 10.25 20.22 -0.76
N ARG A 519 10.84 20.35 -1.95
CA ARG A 519 11.97 19.51 -2.40
C ARG A 519 13.10 19.48 -1.38
N SER A 520 13.59 20.64 -0.98
CA SER A 520 14.74 20.74 -0.07
C SER A 520 14.37 20.19 1.30
N THR A 521 13.21 20.57 1.85
CA THR A 521 12.79 20.09 3.18
C THR A 521 12.65 18.56 3.22
N PHE A 522 12.00 17.97 2.22
CA PHE A 522 11.79 16.51 2.19
C PHE A 522 13.12 15.75 2.03
N SER A 523 13.96 16.19 1.09
CA SER A 523 15.29 15.61 0.85
C SER A 523 16.18 15.64 2.09
N LEU A 524 16.28 16.82 2.73
CA LEU A 524 17.10 16.99 3.94
C LEU A 524 16.57 16.14 5.11
N ALA A 525 15.26 16.04 5.28
CA ALA A 525 14.65 15.21 6.32
C ALA A 525 14.93 13.71 6.10
N ILE A 526 14.87 13.23 4.85
CA ILE A 526 15.26 11.85 4.53
C ILE A 526 16.75 11.63 4.79
N SER A 527 17.63 12.50 4.30
CA SER A 527 19.08 12.37 4.49
C SER A 527 19.45 12.35 5.98
N LEU A 528 18.86 13.22 6.81
CA LEU A 528 19.04 13.21 8.27
C LEU A 528 18.60 11.88 8.89
N ARG A 529 17.44 11.36 8.47
CA ARG A 529 16.90 10.11 9.01
C ARG A 529 17.81 8.91 8.74
N ILE A 530 18.36 8.80 7.53
CA ILE A 530 19.18 7.64 7.12
C ILE A 530 20.70 7.86 7.26
N GLY A 531 21.12 9.05 7.69
CA GLY A 531 22.54 9.39 7.85
C GLY A 531 23.29 9.48 6.53
N ALA A 532 22.62 9.94 5.47
CA ALA A 532 23.25 10.20 4.17
C ALA A 532 23.89 11.59 4.13
N LYS A 533 24.77 11.81 3.14
CA LYS A 533 25.35 13.13 2.89
C LYS A 533 24.24 14.14 2.62
N ILE A 534 24.33 15.29 3.30
CA ILE A 534 23.34 16.37 3.28
C ILE A 534 23.85 17.56 2.48
N ASN A 535 25.13 17.89 2.64
CA ASN A 535 25.73 19.05 2.01
C ASN A 535 27.22 18.83 1.71
N GLU A 536 27.80 19.68 0.88
CA GLU A 536 29.25 19.83 0.81
C GLU A 536 29.77 20.56 2.07
N PRO A 537 30.96 20.19 2.59
CA PRO A 537 31.56 20.89 3.72
C PRO A 537 31.72 22.39 3.46
N HIS A 538 31.32 23.23 4.42
CA HIS A 538 31.37 24.68 4.29
C HIS A 538 31.53 25.37 5.65
N ARG A 539 31.72 26.70 5.63
CA ARG A 539 31.71 27.51 6.87
C ARG A 539 30.34 28.11 7.11
N CYS A 540 29.83 27.90 8.33
CA CYS A 540 28.60 28.51 8.81
C CYS A 540 28.78 30.01 9.06
N ARG A 541 27.70 30.79 8.95
CA ARG A 541 27.65 32.22 9.36
C ARG A 541 27.99 32.50 10.83
N CYS A 542 28.05 31.47 11.67
CA CYS A 542 28.55 31.60 13.05
C CYS A 542 30.09 31.49 13.14
N GLY A 543 30.77 31.15 12.04
CA GLY A 543 32.21 30.89 11.94
C GLY A 543 32.59 29.41 12.09
N GLY A 544 31.68 28.56 12.58
CA GLY A 544 31.88 27.12 12.75
C GLY A 544 31.94 26.36 11.41
N GLY A 545 32.68 25.25 11.39
CA GLY A 545 32.68 24.33 10.25
C GLY A 545 31.43 23.45 10.23
N VAL A 546 30.90 23.22 9.03
CA VAL A 546 29.80 22.29 8.76
C VAL A 546 30.38 21.14 7.97
N ASP A 547 30.26 19.93 8.50
CA ASP A 547 30.66 18.70 7.82
C ASP A 547 29.61 18.27 6.80
N GLU A 548 29.84 17.14 6.14
CA GLU A 548 28.97 16.62 5.08
C GLU A 548 27.61 16.12 5.58
N LEU A 549 27.46 15.88 6.89
CA LEU A 549 26.23 15.46 7.55
C LEU A 549 25.41 16.65 8.07
N GLY A 550 25.96 17.87 8.04
CA GLY A 550 25.22 19.09 8.32
C GLY A 550 24.78 19.28 9.78
N HIS A 551 25.13 18.36 10.69
CA HIS A 551 24.62 18.33 12.07
C HIS A 551 24.83 19.65 12.84
N HIS A 552 25.90 20.40 12.50
CA HIS A 552 26.14 21.73 13.04
C HIS A 552 24.92 22.65 12.98
N GLY A 553 24.13 22.61 11.90
CA GLY A 553 22.94 23.46 11.73
C GLY A 553 21.88 23.27 12.80
N LEU A 554 21.78 22.06 13.36
CA LEU A 554 20.82 21.71 14.42
C LEU A 554 21.22 22.30 15.79
N ALA A 555 22.52 22.40 16.05
CA ALA A 555 23.07 22.92 17.32
C ALA A 555 23.42 24.42 17.27
N CYS A 556 23.55 25.01 16.08
CA CYS A 556 24.05 26.37 15.91
C CYS A 556 23.16 27.41 16.63
N GLN A 557 23.77 28.28 17.44
CA GLN A 557 23.04 29.35 18.14
C GLN A 557 22.51 30.43 17.19
N ARG A 558 23.10 30.57 15.99
CA ARG A 558 22.60 31.42 14.91
C ARG A 558 21.68 30.67 13.95
N SER A 559 21.16 29.50 14.30
CA SER A 559 20.30 28.69 13.43
C SER A 559 18.94 29.37 13.18
N ALA A 560 18.53 29.50 11.91
CA ALA A 560 17.25 30.12 11.55
C ALA A 560 16.04 29.26 11.96
N GLY A 561 16.20 27.93 11.96
CA GLY A 561 15.10 26.98 12.18
C GLY A 561 14.68 26.78 13.64
N ARG A 562 15.50 27.18 14.62
CA ARG A 562 15.23 26.89 16.05
C ARG A 562 13.97 27.59 16.56
N LEU A 563 13.83 28.89 16.29
CA LEU A 563 12.70 29.69 16.76
C LEU A 563 11.41 29.33 16.01
N SER A 564 11.49 29.15 14.69
CA SER A 564 10.33 28.76 13.88
C SER A 564 9.80 27.38 14.25
N ARG A 565 10.69 26.40 14.54
CA ARG A 565 10.30 25.07 15.04
C ARG A 565 9.54 25.15 16.36
N HIS A 566 10.05 25.92 17.32
CA HIS A 566 9.40 26.13 18.61
C HIS A 566 8.01 26.76 18.48
N ALA A 567 7.89 27.82 17.67
CA ALA A 567 6.61 28.47 17.41
C ALA A 567 5.62 27.53 16.71
N ALA A 568 6.07 26.76 15.71
CA ALA A 568 5.23 25.81 14.98
C ALA A 568 4.72 24.68 15.88
N LEU A 569 5.56 24.13 16.77
CA LEU A 569 5.15 23.12 17.74
C LEU A 569 4.04 23.65 18.66
N ASN A 570 4.23 24.85 19.23
CA ASN A 570 3.24 25.47 20.10
C ASN A 570 1.91 25.75 19.39
N ASP A 571 1.95 26.23 18.15
CA ASP A 571 0.73 26.47 17.38
C ASP A 571 0.02 25.16 16.96
N VAL A 572 0.76 24.07 16.71
CA VAL A 572 0.15 22.75 16.51
C VAL A 572 -0.57 22.26 17.77
N ILE A 573 0.06 22.35 18.94
CA ILE A 573 -0.54 21.95 20.23
C ILE A 573 -1.80 22.79 20.52
N ARG A 574 -1.71 24.12 20.37
CA ARG A 574 -2.86 25.03 20.56
C ARG A 574 -4.01 24.69 19.63
N ARG A 575 -3.75 24.46 18.33
CA ARG A 575 -4.79 24.07 17.37
C ARG A 575 -5.42 22.73 17.72
N ALA A 576 -4.62 21.75 18.14
CA ALA A 576 -5.13 20.45 18.57
C ALA A 576 -6.07 20.57 19.77
N LEU A 577 -5.70 21.37 20.78
CA LEU A 577 -6.57 21.66 21.92
C LEU A 577 -7.88 22.33 21.49
N ALA A 578 -7.80 23.33 20.60
CA ALA A 578 -8.99 24.00 20.07
C ALA A 578 -9.90 23.04 19.28
N SER A 579 -9.33 22.16 18.45
CA SER A 579 -10.07 21.12 17.73
C SER A 579 -10.69 20.07 18.65
N ALA A 580 -10.10 19.83 19.83
CA ALA A 580 -10.67 19.00 20.88
C ALA A 580 -11.70 19.76 21.76
N GLY A 581 -12.17 20.94 21.35
CA GLY A 581 -13.14 21.73 22.10
C GLY A 581 -12.56 22.41 23.36
N VAL A 582 -11.23 22.49 23.51
CA VAL A 582 -10.56 23.12 24.64
C VAL A 582 -9.87 24.41 24.19
N PRO A 583 -10.47 25.60 24.42
CA PRO A 583 -9.86 26.86 24.05
C PRO A 583 -8.51 27.04 24.75
N ALA A 584 -7.50 27.48 24.01
CA ALA A 584 -6.14 27.66 24.51
C ALA A 584 -5.48 28.89 23.89
N VAL A 585 -4.62 29.54 24.67
CA VAL A 585 -3.87 30.74 24.29
C VAL A 585 -2.37 30.46 24.34
N LEU A 586 -1.61 31.15 23.49
CA LEU A 586 -0.15 31.16 23.54
C LEU A 586 0.35 32.32 24.37
N GLU A 587 1.51 32.10 24.98
CA GLU A 587 2.24 33.05 25.81
C GLU A 587 1.34 33.78 26.85
N PRO A 588 0.63 33.06 27.73
CA PRO A 588 -0.28 33.67 28.69
C PRO A 588 0.45 34.62 29.65
N THR A 589 -0.17 35.75 29.97
CA THR A 589 0.34 36.74 30.92
C THR A 589 -0.22 36.48 32.33
N GLY A 590 0.58 36.76 33.37
CA GLY A 590 0.13 36.71 34.77
C GLY A 590 -0.01 35.31 35.39
N VAL A 591 0.47 34.25 34.73
CA VAL A 591 0.42 32.86 35.22
C VAL A 591 1.41 32.60 36.37
N ALA A 592 2.59 33.20 36.33
CA ALA A 592 3.54 33.24 37.43
C ALA A 592 3.61 34.68 37.95
N ARG A 593 3.28 34.90 39.23
CA ARG A 593 3.01 36.27 39.73
C ARG A 593 4.24 37.08 40.12
N ASP A 594 5.43 36.48 40.27
CA ASP A 594 6.57 37.19 40.90
C ASP A 594 7.96 36.90 40.31
N ASP A 595 8.10 36.12 39.23
CA ASP A 595 9.42 35.67 38.72
C ASP A 595 9.69 35.93 37.23
N GLY A 596 8.77 36.61 36.52
CA GLY A 596 8.89 36.93 35.10
C GLY A 596 8.86 35.71 34.17
N LYS A 597 8.57 34.50 34.67
CA LYS A 597 8.50 33.30 33.83
C LYS A 597 7.20 33.27 33.04
N ARG A 598 7.31 33.01 31.74
CA ARG A 598 6.18 32.90 30.81
C ARG A 598 6.20 31.51 30.16
N PRO A 599 5.22 30.65 30.45
CA PRO A 599 5.06 29.39 29.72
C PRO A 599 4.60 29.67 28.28
N ASP A 600 4.70 28.68 27.40
CA ASP A 600 4.38 28.87 25.98
C ASP A 600 2.88 28.86 25.71
N GLY A 601 2.08 28.20 26.54
CA GLY A 601 0.63 28.21 26.37
C GLY A 601 -0.15 27.72 27.58
N MET A 602 -1.46 28.00 27.58
CA MET A 602 -2.38 27.63 28.63
C MET A 602 -3.81 27.42 28.09
N THR A 603 -4.54 26.45 28.65
CA THR A 603 -5.98 26.29 28.39
C THR A 603 -6.79 27.33 29.15
N LEU A 604 -7.84 27.86 28.53
CA LEU A 604 -8.73 28.84 29.16
C LEU A 604 -9.77 28.20 30.08
N ILE A 605 -9.99 26.90 29.91
CA ILE A 605 -10.86 26.09 30.76
C ILE A 605 -10.02 25.01 31.48
N PRO A 606 -10.52 24.47 32.61
CA PRO A 606 -9.87 23.36 33.30
C PRO A 606 -9.57 22.18 32.37
N TRP A 607 -8.34 21.68 32.40
CA TRP A 607 -7.94 20.48 31.65
C TRP A 607 -8.33 19.21 32.41
N LYS A 608 -8.01 19.14 33.71
CA LYS A 608 -8.30 18.00 34.58
C LYS A 608 -8.27 18.44 36.06
N ASN A 609 -9.13 17.85 36.89
CA ASN A 609 -9.26 18.13 38.32
C ASN A 609 -9.45 19.63 38.64
N GLY A 610 -10.26 20.34 37.85
CA GLY A 610 -10.51 21.78 38.03
C GLY A 610 -9.32 22.69 37.70
N ARG A 611 -8.18 22.16 37.23
CA ARG A 611 -6.96 22.93 36.95
C ARG A 611 -6.73 23.10 35.44
N PRO A 612 -6.39 24.30 34.95
CA PRO A 612 -5.98 24.51 33.57
C PRO A 612 -4.66 23.78 33.25
N LEU A 613 -4.50 23.35 32.00
CA LEU A 613 -3.24 22.86 31.47
C LEU A 613 -2.36 24.06 31.11
N VAL A 614 -1.10 24.01 31.54
CA VAL A 614 -0.06 24.94 31.13
C VAL A 614 1.06 24.11 30.51
N TRP A 615 1.53 24.49 29.33
CA TRP A 615 2.62 23.78 28.68
C TRP A 615 3.76 24.71 28.27
N ASP A 616 4.92 24.10 28.13
CA ASP A 616 6.13 24.77 27.65
C ASP A 616 6.89 23.75 26.78
N ALA A 617 6.97 24.04 25.49
CA ALA A 617 7.57 23.17 24.50
C ALA A 617 9.09 23.36 24.45
N THR A 618 9.81 22.32 24.08
CA THR A 618 11.24 22.43 23.84
C THR A 618 11.68 21.39 22.83
N CYS A 619 12.50 21.81 21.88
CA CYS A 619 13.14 20.90 20.92
C CYS A 619 14.65 20.94 21.13
N VAL A 620 15.21 19.84 21.63
CA VAL A 620 16.64 19.70 21.93
C VAL A 620 17.36 18.93 20.83
N ASP A 621 18.63 19.24 20.61
CA ASP A 621 19.41 18.54 19.58
C ASP A 621 19.84 17.15 20.06
N THR A 622 19.34 16.12 19.38
CA THR A 622 19.66 14.70 19.63
C THR A 622 21.16 14.42 19.62
N LEU A 623 21.89 15.14 18.74
CA LEU A 623 23.30 14.87 18.43
C LEU A 623 24.25 15.87 19.10
N ALA A 624 23.75 16.76 19.97
CA ALA A 624 24.60 17.67 20.70
C ALA A 624 25.60 16.91 21.58
N GLN A 625 26.86 17.37 21.62
CA GLN A 625 27.94 16.69 22.34
C GLN A 625 27.63 16.40 23.81
N SER A 626 26.90 17.29 24.48
CA SER A 626 26.46 17.13 25.87
C SER A 626 25.36 16.08 26.07
N HIS A 627 24.66 15.68 25.00
CA HIS A 627 23.55 14.72 25.02
C HIS A 627 23.95 13.33 24.52
N LEU A 628 24.96 13.24 23.64
CA LEU A 628 25.43 11.99 23.03
C LEU A 628 25.65 10.82 24.00
N PRO A 629 26.26 10.99 25.20
CA PRO A 629 26.41 9.87 26.13
C PRO A 629 25.08 9.21 26.53
N ALA A 630 24.02 10.01 26.64
CA ALA A 630 22.69 9.54 26.99
C ALA A 630 21.89 9.08 25.77
N THR A 631 21.88 9.86 24.67
CA THR A 631 21.07 9.57 23.47
C THR A 631 21.59 8.36 22.68
N ALA A 632 22.88 8.05 22.76
CA ALA A 632 23.46 6.82 22.18
C ALA A 632 23.11 5.54 22.97
N THR A 633 22.54 5.69 24.17
CA THR A 633 22.12 4.58 25.04
C THR A 633 20.60 4.45 25.11
N LYS A 634 19.87 5.57 25.00
CA LYS A 634 18.41 5.61 25.09
C LYS A 634 17.85 6.75 24.23
N ALA A 635 17.03 6.41 23.23
CA ALA A 635 16.30 7.39 22.45
C ALA A 635 15.37 8.25 23.33
N GLY A 636 15.26 9.54 23.05
CA GLY A 636 14.43 10.46 23.86
C GLY A 636 15.07 10.88 25.20
N ALA A 637 16.32 10.49 25.49
CA ALA A 637 16.98 10.83 26.75
C ALA A 637 17.26 12.34 26.90
N ALA A 638 17.57 13.04 25.81
CA ALA A 638 17.77 14.49 25.83
C ALA A 638 16.42 15.19 26.07
N ALA A 639 15.36 14.75 25.39
CA ALA A 639 14.01 15.28 25.62
C ALA A 639 13.56 15.07 27.08
N ALA A 640 13.74 13.86 27.64
CA ALA A 640 13.41 13.57 29.03
C ALA A 640 14.19 14.44 30.03
N THR A 641 15.47 14.71 29.76
CA THR A 641 16.29 15.61 30.58
C THR A 641 15.78 17.04 30.51
N ALA A 642 15.42 17.52 29.32
CA ALA A 642 14.86 18.84 29.12
C ALA A 642 13.50 19.02 29.83
N GLU A 643 12.64 17.99 29.78
CA GLU A 643 11.38 17.95 30.51
C GLU A 643 11.60 18.05 32.02
N ALA A 644 12.55 17.27 32.58
CA ALA A 644 12.88 17.34 34.00
C ALA A 644 13.37 18.72 34.43
N ALA A 645 14.20 19.39 33.60
CA ALA A 645 14.66 20.75 33.87
C ALA A 645 13.50 21.77 33.85
N LYS A 646 12.60 21.68 32.87
CA LYS A 646 11.41 22.55 32.78
C LYS A 646 10.45 22.32 33.95
N ARG A 647 10.24 21.06 34.36
CA ARG A 647 9.42 20.74 35.54
C ARG A 647 9.97 21.38 36.82
N ARG A 648 11.29 21.36 37.02
CA ARG A 648 11.93 22.08 38.14
C ARG A 648 11.76 23.59 38.01
N LYS A 649 11.95 24.15 36.81
CA LYS A 649 11.80 25.60 36.52
C LYS A 649 10.41 26.12 36.89
N TYR A 650 9.36 25.35 36.61
CA TYR A 650 7.96 25.70 36.79
C TYR A 650 7.27 24.98 37.96
N ALA A 651 8.02 24.42 38.91
CA ALA A 651 7.47 23.65 40.03
C ALA A 651 6.40 24.42 40.83
N ALA A 652 6.58 25.74 40.97
CA ALA A 652 5.64 26.63 41.66
C ALA A 652 4.23 26.66 41.02
N LEU A 653 4.11 26.38 39.72
CA LEU A 653 2.81 26.36 39.03
C LEU A 653 1.94 25.16 39.43
N GLY A 654 2.53 24.10 40.01
CA GLY A 654 1.83 22.85 40.30
C GLY A 654 0.67 22.94 41.30
N GLN A 655 0.61 24.02 42.09
CA GLN A 655 -0.48 24.24 43.07
C GLN A 655 -1.80 24.63 42.39
N GLY A 656 -1.76 25.50 41.37
CA GLY A 656 -2.95 26.01 40.67
C GLY A 656 -3.14 25.45 39.24
N TYR A 657 -2.08 24.92 38.64
CA TYR A 657 -2.06 24.50 37.24
C TYR A 657 -1.56 23.08 37.09
N MET A 658 -1.97 22.43 35.99
CA MET A 658 -1.32 21.23 35.50
C MET A 658 -0.21 21.63 34.52
N PHE A 659 1.01 21.77 35.03
CA PHE A 659 2.17 22.06 34.18
C PHE A 659 2.68 20.79 33.49
N VAL A 660 2.82 20.82 32.16
CA VAL A 660 3.39 19.74 31.36
C VAL A 660 4.45 20.28 30.40
N PRO A 661 5.73 19.90 30.55
CA PRO A 661 6.73 20.21 29.54
C PRO A 661 6.51 19.32 28.30
N PHE A 662 6.58 19.91 27.11
CA PHE A 662 6.48 19.16 25.86
C PHE A 662 7.88 19.06 25.22
N GLY A 663 8.67 18.07 25.66
CA GLY A 663 10.04 17.88 25.19
C GLY A 663 10.12 16.94 23.98
N VAL A 664 10.79 17.39 22.92
CA VAL A 664 11.08 16.57 21.72
C VAL A 664 12.54 16.72 21.31
N GLU A 665 13.08 15.73 20.61
CA GLU A 665 14.42 15.77 20.04
C GLU A 665 14.38 16.13 18.55
N THR A 666 15.47 16.70 18.02
CA THR A 666 15.59 17.07 16.60
C THR A 666 15.37 15.90 15.65
N LEU A 667 15.76 14.67 16.02
CA LEU A 667 15.61 13.50 15.15
C LEU A 667 14.25 12.79 15.32
N GLY A 668 13.37 13.31 16.17
CA GLY A 668 11.99 12.81 16.28
C GLY A 668 11.55 12.28 17.65
N PRO A 669 12.40 11.65 18.49
CA PRO A 669 11.96 11.08 19.76
C PRO A 669 11.32 12.10 20.71
N TRP A 670 10.30 11.68 21.45
CA TRP A 670 9.60 12.52 22.42
C TRP A 670 9.93 12.11 23.85
N GLY A 671 9.92 13.09 24.76
CA GLY A 671 10.03 12.84 26.19
C GLY A 671 8.77 12.18 26.76
N PRO A 672 8.87 11.57 27.95
CA PRO A 672 7.75 10.88 28.59
C PRO A 672 6.55 11.79 28.87
N ASP A 673 6.75 13.07 29.19
CA ASP A 673 5.64 14.00 29.42
C ASP A 673 4.95 14.38 28.10
N ALA A 674 5.71 14.65 27.04
CA ALA A 674 5.19 14.89 25.70
C ALA A 674 4.35 13.71 25.18
N LYS A 675 4.85 12.46 25.35
CA LYS A 675 4.09 11.24 24.98
C LYS A 675 2.78 11.12 25.74
N ARG A 676 2.77 11.45 27.04
CA ARG A 676 1.57 11.38 27.88
C ARG A 676 0.52 12.39 27.44
N ILE A 677 0.89 13.67 27.31
CA ILE A 677 -0.08 14.71 26.91
C ILE A 677 -0.54 14.55 25.47
N TYR A 678 0.31 14.05 24.57
CA TYR A 678 -0.12 13.68 23.22
C TYR A 678 -1.25 12.65 23.24
N ARG A 679 -1.13 11.57 24.05
CA ARG A 679 -2.19 10.55 24.15
C ARG A 679 -3.49 11.15 24.70
N GLU A 680 -3.41 11.98 25.73
CA GLU A 680 -4.60 12.63 26.29
C GLU A 680 -5.29 13.57 25.27
N ILE A 681 -4.53 14.36 24.51
CA ILE A 681 -5.08 15.20 23.43
C ILE A 681 -5.64 14.33 22.30
N ALA A 682 -4.94 13.27 21.91
CA ALA A 682 -5.36 12.36 20.85
C ALA A 682 -6.70 11.69 21.17
N THR A 683 -6.89 11.18 22.40
CA THR A 683 -8.18 10.61 22.84
C THR A 683 -9.30 11.65 22.71
N ARG A 684 -9.10 12.87 23.22
CA ARG A 684 -10.13 13.92 23.12
C ARG A 684 -10.41 14.36 21.68
N LEU A 685 -9.41 14.32 20.81
CA LEU A 685 -9.62 14.58 19.37
C LEU A 685 -10.49 13.50 18.73
N ILE A 686 -10.27 12.23 19.08
CA ILE A 686 -11.09 11.11 18.62
C ILE A 686 -12.53 11.30 19.15
N ASP A 687 -12.70 11.56 20.45
CA ASP A 687 -14.02 11.77 21.06
C ASP A 687 -14.78 12.95 20.42
N ALA A 688 -14.07 14.06 20.13
CA ALA A 688 -14.69 15.27 19.57
C ALA A 688 -15.00 15.17 18.07
N SER A 689 -14.29 14.32 17.31
CA SER A 689 -14.43 14.23 15.85
C SER A 689 -15.09 12.96 15.35
N GLY A 690 -15.12 11.89 16.16
CA GLY A 690 -15.49 10.54 15.74
C GLY A 690 -14.43 9.82 14.89
N ASP A 691 -13.35 10.49 14.48
CA ASP A 691 -12.31 9.90 13.63
C ASP A 691 -11.20 9.25 14.47
N GLN A 692 -11.12 7.91 14.41
CA GLN A 692 -10.11 7.11 15.10
C GLN A 692 -8.66 7.47 14.70
N ARG A 693 -8.45 8.12 13.55
CA ARG A 693 -7.13 8.55 13.06
C ARG A 693 -6.76 9.97 13.49
N ALA A 694 -7.63 10.70 14.19
CA ALA A 694 -7.38 12.09 14.58
C ALA A 694 -6.08 12.26 15.39
N GLY A 695 -5.80 11.31 16.30
CA GLY A 695 -4.53 11.27 17.04
C GLY A 695 -3.31 11.12 16.13
N THR A 696 -3.37 10.21 15.16
CA THR A 696 -2.30 10.00 14.18
C THR A 696 -2.03 11.26 13.36
N TYR A 697 -3.08 12.00 12.95
CA TYR A 697 -2.92 13.27 12.26
C TYR A 697 -2.20 14.31 13.12
N LEU A 698 -2.53 14.41 14.42
CA LEU A 698 -1.78 15.27 15.34
C LEU A 698 -0.30 14.88 15.39
N GLY A 699 0.01 13.58 15.49
CA GLY A 699 1.38 13.08 15.49
C GLY A 699 2.14 13.46 14.21
N GLN A 700 1.49 13.34 13.05
CA GLN A 700 2.03 13.77 11.76
C GLN A 700 2.32 15.28 11.76
N ARG A 701 1.42 16.13 12.27
CA ARG A 701 1.62 17.58 12.33
C ARG A 701 2.82 17.98 13.17
N ILE A 702 2.97 17.38 14.35
CA ILE A 702 4.10 17.62 15.25
C ILE A 702 5.40 17.21 14.55
N SER A 703 5.42 16.01 13.97
CA SER A 703 6.60 15.48 13.28
C SER A 703 7.00 16.32 12.06
N LEU A 704 6.02 16.78 11.26
CA LEU A 704 6.25 17.69 10.13
C LEU A 704 6.81 19.06 10.58
N ALA A 705 6.33 19.60 11.69
CA ALA A 705 6.86 20.85 12.25
C ALA A 705 8.33 20.71 12.66
N ILE A 706 8.71 19.56 13.24
CA ILE A 706 10.10 19.23 13.56
C ILE A 706 10.94 19.19 12.29
N GLN A 707 10.51 18.46 11.24
CA GLN A 707 11.28 18.33 10.00
C GLN A 707 11.45 19.65 9.25
N ARG A 708 10.41 20.50 9.18
CA ARG A 708 10.53 21.86 8.61
C ARG A 708 11.55 22.71 9.37
N GLY A 709 11.50 22.63 10.70
CA GLY A 709 12.46 23.30 11.57
C GLY A 709 13.90 22.82 11.34
N ASN A 710 14.10 21.51 11.20
CA ASN A 710 15.41 20.91 10.92
C ASN A 710 15.95 21.37 9.56
N ALA A 711 15.13 21.31 8.51
CA ALA A 711 15.53 21.77 7.18
C ALA A 711 15.92 23.25 7.19
N ALA A 712 15.11 24.10 7.84
CA ALA A 712 15.44 25.53 8.01
C ALA A 712 16.72 25.75 8.84
N SER A 713 17.00 24.88 9.82
CA SER A 713 18.23 24.89 10.60
C SER A 713 19.47 24.53 9.78
N LEU A 714 19.36 23.53 8.90
CA LEU A 714 20.42 23.12 7.98
C LEU A 714 20.67 24.19 6.91
N LEU A 715 19.63 24.63 6.20
CA LEU A 715 19.75 25.68 5.18
C LEU A 715 20.25 27.00 5.76
N GLY A 716 19.95 27.28 7.03
CA GLY A 716 20.43 28.45 7.75
C GLY A 716 21.93 28.48 8.06
N THR A 717 22.70 27.44 7.68
CA THR A 717 24.18 27.47 7.79
C THR A 717 24.86 28.13 6.60
N LEU A 718 24.13 28.48 5.53
CA LEU A 718 24.73 29.14 4.37
C LEU A 718 25.51 30.42 4.76
N PRO A 719 26.69 30.65 4.13
CA PRO A 719 27.49 31.82 4.42
C PRO A 719 26.84 33.12 3.88
N ASN A 720 27.20 34.25 4.50
CA ASN A 720 26.54 35.55 4.27
C ASN A 720 26.82 36.17 2.90
N ASP A 721 27.78 35.65 2.16
CA ASP A 721 28.21 36.12 0.83
C ASP A 721 27.32 35.61 -0.32
N GLY A 722 26.20 34.95 0.00
CA GLY A 722 25.31 34.38 -0.99
C GLY A 722 25.85 33.07 -1.57
N GLY A 723 26.60 32.29 -0.75
CA GLY A 723 27.10 30.98 -1.11
C GLY A 723 26.07 30.16 -1.87
N ASP A 724 26.50 29.61 -3.01
CA ASP A 724 25.63 28.96 -3.98
C ASP A 724 24.93 27.75 -3.33
N LEU A 725 23.63 27.93 -3.02
CA LEU A 725 22.77 26.94 -2.39
C LEU A 725 22.77 25.64 -3.19
N GLU A 726 22.83 25.73 -4.52
CA GLU A 726 22.90 24.57 -5.39
C GLU A 726 24.24 23.85 -5.22
N ASN A 727 25.36 24.56 -5.18
CA ASN A 727 26.67 23.93 -4.98
C ASN A 727 26.80 23.22 -3.63
N ILE A 728 26.11 23.70 -2.58
CA ILE A 728 26.23 23.15 -1.23
C ILE A 728 25.24 22.01 -0.98
N PHE A 729 23.97 22.16 -1.38
CA PHE A 729 22.90 21.21 -1.03
C PHE A 729 22.39 20.37 -2.21
N TYR A 730 22.78 20.68 -3.45
CA TYR A 730 22.45 19.89 -4.63
C TYR A 730 23.63 18.97 -5.01
N LEU A 731 23.63 17.77 -4.43
CA LEU A 731 24.76 16.85 -4.45
C LEU A 731 24.88 16.04 -5.75
N LEU A 732 23.78 15.89 -6.48
CA LEU A 732 23.71 15.08 -7.70
C LEU A 732 23.41 15.98 -8.90
N ARG A 733 24.45 16.29 -9.68
CA ARG A 733 24.32 17.07 -10.92
C ARG A 733 24.02 16.20 -12.12
#